data_AF-A0A9Q0W412-F1
#
_entry.id   AF-A0A9Q0W412-F1
#
_cell.length_a   1.000
_cell.length_b   1.000
_cell.length_c   1.000
_cell.angle_alpha   90.00
_cell.angle_beta   90.00
_cell.angle_gamma   90.00
#
_symmetry.space_group_name_H-M   'P 1'
#
loop_
_entity.id
_entity.type
_entity.pdbx_description
1 polymer ?
#
loop_
_entity_poly.entity_id
_entity_poly.type
_entity_poly.pdbx_seq_one_letter_code
_entity_poly.pdbx_strand_id
1 'polypeptide(L)'
;MSMRIKAVVDKFVQELKEALDADIQDRIMKEREMQSYIQEREREVAEREAAWKAELSRREAEIARQEARLKMEKENLEKEKSVLMGTASNQDNQDGALEITVSERGLELAQSRENMEAILTYNHQRADGQGFEVEARRPILHPSSLLFDVKRFGARADGRTDDSKAFIAAWKEACRATGKVKLLVPKGVYLIGPVKFAGPCKNVSSLTVYMKGYLKATAKLSRYGSGTGWVEFGWLERLTLTGGGTFDGQGAKAWPYNNCTTDSKCKLLPTNVKFVAMNQTVVQGITSLNSKFFHIALVECKNFKGTEIKISAPADSPNTDGIHVERSSNVCISRSLIGTGDDCISIGQGNSQVTITRIRCGPGHGISVGSLGRYENEGDVSGLVVRDCAISGTMNGIRIKTWANSPGSSAATNMTFENIVMKNVTNPIIIDQSYCPFSSCISTEPSKVKLSDIYFKQIRGTSSSAVAVALECSEGIPCQNIFLENVHLELSTGEKQATSSCKNVRARLSSAQKSMESESEMVAFPLLLTPIESNYRACTIPYRFPSDNPKKPTPTELQWIDLFLNSIPSFKKRAESDTTVPDAPVRAEKFAQRYGDVLEDFKKDPESHGGPPDCILLCRLREIILRELGFIDIFKRVKDEENAKAISLFKDVVQLNDAIKDDSKRLENLVRGIFAGNIFDLGSAELAEVFSKDGMSFLASCQNLVPRPWVIDDLDAFKVKWSKKSWKKVVIFVDNSGADIILGILPFARELLRHGTQVVLAANDMPSINDVTYTELIEIIAKLKDENGQLMGVDTSNLLIANSGNDLPVIDLTRVSQMLAYLASDADLVVLEGMGRGIETNLYAQFKCDSLKIGMVKHPEVAQFLGGRLYDCVFKYNEVVS
;
A
#
# COMPACT_ATOMS: atom_id res chain seq x y z
N MET A 1 -14.18 17.72 81.60
CA MET A 1 -14.18 16.96 80.33
C MET A 1 -15.10 17.58 79.28
N SER A 2 -16.35 17.91 79.62
CA SER A 2 -17.35 18.48 78.70
C SER A 2 -16.94 19.78 77.96
N MET A 3 -16.31 20.75 78.63
CA MET A 3 -15.91 22.02 77.98
C MET A 3 -14.80 21.88 76.91
N ARG A 4 -13.90 20.90 77.05
CA ARG A 4 -12.82 20.68 76.07
C ARG A 4 -13.32 20.00 74.79
N ILE A 5 -14.31 19.12 74.91
CA ILE A 5 -14.94 18.47 73.75
C ILE A 5 -15.73 19.50 72.95
N LYS A 6 -16.49 20.37 73.64
CA LYS A 6 -17.22 21.46 72.99
C LYS A 6 -16.30 22.39 72.20
N ALA A 7 -15.17 22.81 72.77
CA ALA A 7 -14.21 23.66 72.08
C ALA A 7 -13.60 23.01 70.81
N VAL A 8 -13.37 21.69 70.82
CA VAL A 8 -12.86 20.96 69.65
C VAL A 8 -13.94 20.82 68.57
N VAL A 9 -15.18 20.53 68.95
CA VAL A 9 -16.31 20.44 68.02
C VAL A 9 -16.60 21.81 67.39
N ASP A 10 -16.62 22.88 68.19
CA ASP A 10 -16.85 24.23 67.70
C ASP A 10 -15.77 24.67 66.71
N LYS A 11 -14.50 24.31 66.98
CA LYS A 11 -13.38 24.56 66.05
C LYS A 11 -13.53 23.76 64.76
N PHE A 12 -13.91 22.49 64.84
CA PHE A 12 -14.10 21.64 63.66
C PHE A 12 -15.28 22.11 62.79
N VAL A 13 -16.37 22.56 63.41
CA VAL A 13 -17.52 23.13 62.71
C VAL A 13 -17.15 24.45 62.01
N GLN A 14 -16.30 25.27 62.66
CA GLN A 14 -15.82 26.50 62.06
C GLN A 14 -14.92 26.24 60.84
N GLU A 15 -13.99 25.29 60.94
CA GLU A 15 -13.13 24.88 59.82
C GLU A 15 -13.95 24.29 58.65
N LEU A 16 -15.01 23.52 58.94
CA LEU A 16 -15.93 23.00 57.93
C LEU A 16 -16.72 24.11 57.22
N LYS A 17 -17.17 25.14 57.95
CA LYS A 17 -17.86 26.29 57.35
C LYS A 17 -16.94 27.07 56.43
N GLU A 18 -15.71 27.34 56.86
CA GLU A 18 -14.72 28.06 56.05
C GLU A 18 -14.35 27.28 54.78
N ALA A 19 -14.22 25.95 54.88
CA ALA A 19 -13.98 25.09 53.72
C ALA A 19 -15.17 25.05 52.75
N LEU A 20 -16.41 25.01 53.28
CA LEU A 20 -17.62 25.03 52.46
C LEU A 20 -17.81 26.37 51.75
N ASP A 21 -17.57 27.49 52.44
CA ASP A 21 -17.64 28.82 51.84
C ASP A 21 -16.58 29.00 50.73
N ALA A 22 -15.37 28.45 50.93
CA ALA A 22 -14.34 28.43 49.89
C ALA A 22 -14.74 27.61 48.65
N ASP A 23 -15.36 26.43 48.82
CA ASP A 23 -15.86 25.60 47.71
C ASP A 23 -16.99 26.31 46.94
N ILE A 24 -17.90 26.98 47.66
CA ILE A 24 -18.99 27.75 47.05
C ILE A 24 -18.43 28.93 46.24
N GLN A 25 -17.45 29.67 46.76
CA GLN A 25 -16.83 30.78 46.03
C GLN A 25 -16.06 30.30 44.79
N ASP A 26 -15.37 29.17 44.87
CA ASP A 26 -14.68 28.57 43.73
C ASP A 26 -15.65 28.11 42.63
N ARG A 27 -16.81 27.54 43.01
CA ARG A 27 -17.87 27.19 42.05
C ARG A 27 -18.46 28.43 41.36
N ILE A 28 -18.74 29.49 42.11
CA ILE A 28 -19.26 30.76 41.57
C ILE A 28 -18.24 31.40 40.61
N MET A 29 -16.94 31.36 40.95
CA MET A 29 -15.88 31.85 40.07
C MET A 29 -15.81 31.06 38.77
N LYS A 30 -15.82 29.72 38.85
CA LYS A 30 -15.78 28.83 37.68
C LYS A 30 -17.02 28.99 36.80
N GLU A 31 -18.19 29.20 37.37
CA GLU A 31 -19.42 29.42 36.62
C GLU A 31 -19.37 30.76 35.87
N ARG A 32 -18.81 31.82 36.49
CA ARG A 32 -18.58 33.11 35.81
C ARG A 32 -17.55 33.00 34.68
N GLU A 33 -16.46 32.27 34.88
CA GLU A 33 -15.46 32.02 33.82
C GLU A 33 -16.06 31.22 32.67
N MET A 34 -16.87 30.20 32.96
CA MET A 34 -17.58 29.41 31.95
C MET A 34 -18.56 30.26 31.14
N GLN A 35 -19.33 31.13 31.80
CA GLN A 35 -20.26 32.04 31.12
C GLN A 35 -19.54 33.05 30.23
N SER A 36 -18.40 33.60 30.70
CA SER A 36 -17.55 34.47 29.87
C SER A 36 -17.00 33.74 28.65
N TYR A 37 -16.57 32.49 28.83
CA TYR A 37 -16.07 31.65 27.73
C TYR A 37 -17.16 31.34 26.70
N ILE A 38 -18.38 31.01 27.15
CA ILE A 38 -19.53 30.77 26.26
C ILE A 38 -19.85 32.02 25.44
N GLN A 39 -19.92 33.20 26.07
CA GLN A 39 -20.19 34.46 25.36
C GLN A 39 -19.11 34.81 24.33
N GLU A 40 -17.84 34.55 24.63
CA GLU A 40 -16.74 34.77 23.69
C GLU A 40 -16.82 33.80 22.49
N ARG A 41 -17.18 32.54 22.74
CA ARG A 41 -17.39 31.54 21.68
C ARG A 41 -18.60 31.85 20.81
N GLU A 42 -19.70 32.33 21.38
CA GLU A 42 -20.87 32.76 20.61
C GLU A 42 -20.55 33.96 19.71
N ARG A 43 -19.74 34.91 20.19
CA ARG A 43 -19.24 36.02 19.34
C ARG A 43 -18.35 35.52 18.21
N GLU A 44 -17.40 34.63 18.49
CA GLU A 44 -16.53 34.06 17.44
C GLU A 44 -17.33 33.31 16.36
N VAL A 45 -18.39 32.59 16.76
CA VAL A 45 -19.28 31.90 15.81
C VAL A 45 -20.06 32.91 14.97
N ALA A 46 -20.63 33.94 15.58
CA ALA A 46 -21.36 34.98 14.87
C ALA A 46 -20.48 35.75 13.87
N GLU A 47 -19.24 36.08 14.23
CA GLU A 47 -18.28 36.74 13.33
C GLU A 47 -17.90 35.84 12.15
N ARG A 48 -17.74 34.53 12.38
CA ARG A 48 -17.45 33.55 11.32
C ARG A 48 -18.63 33.36 10.38
N GLU A 49 -19.85 33.29 10.90
CA GLU A 49 -21.06 33.20 10.07
C GLU A 49 -21.24 34.45 9.21
N ALA A 50 -20.98 35.64 9.76
CA ALA A 50 -21.03 36.89 9.01
C ALA A 50 -19.96 36.93 7.90
N ALA A 51 -18.73 36.52 8.20
CA ALA A 51 -17.64 36.44 7.22
C ALA A 51 -17.95 35.42 6.11
N TRP A 52 -18.53 34.27 6.47
CA TRP A 52 -18.93 33.24 5.51
C TRP A 52 -20.06 33.72 4.59
N LYS A 53 -21.10 34.37 5.12
CA LYS A 53 -22.18 34.98 4.31
C LYS A 53 -21.63 36.03 3.35
N ALA A 54 -20.69 36.87 3.79
CA ALA A 54 -20.07 37.88 2.94
C ALA A 54 -19.18 37.29 1.82
N GLU A 55 -18.55 36.14 2.07
CA GLU A 55 -17.80 35.41 1.05
C GLU A 55 -18.73 34.70 0.06
N LEU A 56 -19.82 34.12 0.54
CA LEU A 56 -20.83 33.47 -0.30
C LEU A 56 -21.43 34.46 -1.30
N SER A 57 -21.87 35.63 -0.85
CA SER A 57 -22.40 36.67 -1.74
C SER A 57 -21.35 37.20 -2.73
N ARG A 58 -20.06 37.22 -2.37
CA ARG A 58 -18.99 37.58 -3.31
C ARG A 58 -18.83 36.55 -4.42
N ARG A 59 -18.88 35.25 -4.07
CA ARG A 59 -18.79 34.16 -5.05
C ARG A 59 -20.00 34.11 -5.97
N GLU A 60 -21.21 34.32 -5.45
CA GLU A 60 -22.42 34.42 -6.26
C GLU A 60 -22.31 35.56 -7.29
N ALA A 61 -21.80 36.72 -6.88
CA ALA A 61 -21.57 37.85 -7.79
C ALA A 61 -20.46 37.59 -8.83
N GLU A 62 -19.47 36.74 -8.53
CA GLU A 62 -18.41 36.37 -9.46
C GLU A 62 -18.89 35.34 -10.49
N ILE A 63 -19.68 34.34 -10.05
CA ILE A 63 -20.34 33.38 -10.92
C ILE A 63 -21.26 34.10 -11.91
N ALA A 64 -22.09 35.03 -11.44
CA ALA A 64 -22.97 35.81 -12.30
C ALA A 64 -22.20 36.61 -13.38
N ARG A 65 -21.01 37.12 -13.05
CA ARG A 65 -20.14 37.80 -14.04
C ARG A 65 -19.55 36.83 -15.05
N GLN A 66 -19.14 35.64 -14.62
CA GLN A 66 -18.62 34.61 -15.52
C GLN A 66 -19.70 34.10 -16.47
N GLU A 67 -20.91 33.88 -15.98
CA GLU A 67 -22.07 33.49 -16.80
C GLU A 67 -22.41 34.56 -17.85
N ALA A 68 -22.41 35.84 -17.47
CA ALA A 68 -22.63 36.94 -18.40
C ALA A 68 -21.55 37.02 -19.49
N ARG A 69 -20.28 36.77 -19.13
CA ARG A 69 -19.17 36.73 -20.07
C ARG A 69 -19.29 35.57 -21.05
N LEU A 70 -19.59 34.36 -20.55
CA LEU A 70 -19.81 33.17 -21.38
C LEU A 70 -20.99 33.36 -22.34
N LYS A 71 -22.05 34.06 -21.90
CA LYS A 71 -23.18 34.38 -22.77
C LYS A 71 -22.78 35.30 -23.93
N MET A 72 -22.03 36.37 -23.66
CA MET A 72 -21.51 37.24 -24.73
C MET A 72 -20.57 36.51 -25.69
N GLU A 73 -19.71 35.64 -25.16
CA GLU A 73 -18.76 34.85 -25.96
C GLU A 73 -19.50 33.86 -26.88
N LYS A 74 -20.58 33.24 -26.39
CA LYS A 74 -21.48 32.41 -27.18
C LYS A 74 -22.20 33.20 -28.28
N GLU A 75 -22.73 34.38 -27.96
CA GLU A 75 -23.39 35.26 -28.95
C GLU A 75 -22.43 35.73 -30.05
N ASN A 76 -21.16 36.00 -29.70
CA ASN A 76 -20.13 36.34 -30.68
C ASN A 76 -19.77 35.16 -31.58
N LEU A 77 -19.61 33.96 -31.02
CA LEU A 77 -19.36 32.74 -31.80
C LEU A 77 -20.53 32.39 -32.73
N GLU A 78 -21.77 32.63 -32.31
CA GLU A 78 -22.95 32.44 -33.17
C GLU A 78 -22.99 33.45 -34.32
N LYS A 79 -22.57 34.71 -34.10
CA LYS A 79 -22.41 35.70 -35.17
C LYS A 79 -21.30 35.34 -36.15
N GLU A 80 -20.12 34.92 -35.67
CA GLU A 80 -19.02 34.46 -36.52
C GLU A 80 -19.42 33.25 -37.36
N LYS A 81 -20.15 32.29 -36.76
CA LYS A 81 -20.72 31.14 -37.47
C LYS A 81 -21.70 31.55 -38.57
N SER A 82 -22.55 32.55 -38.32
CA SER A 82 -23.48 33.09 -39.33
C SER A 82 -22.77 33.79 -40.48
N VAL A 83 -21.66 34.49 -40.21
CA VAL A 83 -20.85 35.14 -41.26
C VAL A 83 -20.15 34.10 -42.13
N LEU A 84 -19.56 33.06 -41.51
CA LEU A 84 -18.91 31.96 -42.22
C LEU A 84 -19.88 31.15 -43.10
N MET A 85 -21.11 30.92 -42.64
CA MET A 85 -22.14 30.26 -43.45
C MET A 85 -22.73 31.16 -44.55
N GLY A 86 -22.75 32.48 -44.34
CA GLY A 86 -23.13 33.45 -45.37
C GLY A 86 -22.11 33.56 -46.50
N THR A 87 -20.81 33.38 -46.21
CA THR A 87 -19.75 33.34 -47.22
C THR A 87 -19.72 32.03 -48.01
N ALA A 88 -20.12 30.91 -47.39
CA ALA A 88 -20.17 29.61 -48.06
C ALA A 88 -21.37 29.45 -49.02
N SER A 89 -22.40 30.30 -48.92
CA SER A 89 -23.59 30.25 -49.77
C SER A 89 -23.53 31.19 -51.00
N ASN A 90 -22.44 31.95 -51.16
CA ASN A 90 -22.22 32.87 -52.29
C ASN A 90 -21.08 32.44 -53.24
N GLN A 91 -20.55 31.22 -53.10
CA GLN A 91 -19.54 30.65 -54.01
C GLN A 91 -20.02 29.34 -54.64
N ASP A 92 -21.14 29.41 -55.34
CA ASP A 92 -21.42 28.55 -56.50
C ASP A 92 -21.31 29.43 -57.74
N ASN A 93 -20.12 29.49 -58.34
CA ASN A 93 -19.89 29.57 -59.79
C ASN A 93 -18.45 29.98 -60.15
N GLN A 94 -17.89 29.16 -61.06
CA GLN A 94 -16.88 29.47 -62.08
C GLN A 94 -15.38 29.37 -61.76
N ASP A 95 -14.77 28.59 -62.66
CA ASP A 95 -13.36 28.35 -62.97
C ASP A 95 -12.41 29.57 -62.94
N GLY A 96 -11.15 29.30 -62.56
CA GLY A 96 -10.00 29.78 -63.31
C GLY A 96 -9.23 31.01 -62.78
N ALA A 97 -7.97 30.77 -62.43
CA ALA A 97 -6.79 31.66 -62.48
C ALA A 97 -6.65 32.83 -61.47
N LEU A 98 -5.74 32.59 -60.53
CA LEU A 98 -4.69 33.43 -59.92
C LEU A 98 -4.74 34.98 -59.89
N GLU A 99 -4.35 35.45 -58.69
CA GLU A 99 -3.49 36.61 -58.34
C GLU A 99 -4.13 37.96 -57.98
N ILE A 100 -4.04 38.36 -56.69
CA ILE A 100 -3.25 39.50 -56.15
C ILE A 100 -3.62 39.80 -54.67
N THR A 101 -2.57 39.76 -53.83
CA THR A 101 -2.29 40.33 -52.49
C THR A 101 -3.30 41.23 -51.77
N VAL A 102 -3.46 41.06 -50.44
CA VAL A 102 -3.31 42.13 -49.41
C VAL A 102 -2.88 41.56 -48.03
N SER A 103 -1.71 42.07 -47.60
CA SER A 103 -1.16 42.35 -46.25
C SER A 103 -1.43 41.44 -45.04
N GLU A 104 -0.30 40.97 -44.51
CA GLU A 104 -0.05 40.53 -43.14
C GLU A 104 -0.63 41.47 -42.07
N ARG A 105 -1.50 40.92 -41.22
CA ARG A 105 -1.44 41.08 -39.76
C ARG A 105 -2.40 40.09 -39.09
N GLY A 106 -1.81 39.17 -38.33
CA GLY A 106 -2.52 38.41 -37.29
C GLY A 106 -2.56 36.92 -37.55
N LEU A 107 -1.49 36.20 -37.16
CA LEU A 107 -1.53 34.79 -36.73
C LEU A 107 -0.15 34.42 -36.16
N GLU A 108 0.13 34.86 -34.94
CA GLU A 108 1.06 34.17 -34.05
C GLU A 108 0.23 33.32 -33.10
N LEU A 109 0.11 32.03 -33.39
CA LEU A 109 0.03 30.94 -32.42
C LEU A 109 0.07 29.60 -33.17
N ALA A 110 0.99 28.76 -32.72
CA ALA A 110 1.20 27.36 -33.10
C ALA A 110 1.94 27.09 -34.42
N GLN A 111 3.27 26.99 -34.34
CA GLN A 111 4.01 25.81 -34.82
C GLN A 111 5.52 25.99 -34.58
N SER A 112 6.07 25.25 -33.60
CA SER A 112 7.46 24.80 -33.68
C SER A 112 7.67 23.59 -32.76
N ARG A 113 7.18 22.44 -33.23
CA ARG A 113 7.76 21.13 -32.94
C ARG A 113 8.49 20.72 -34.22
N GLU A 114 9.82 20.72 -34.20
CA GLU A 114 10.63 19.51 -34.42
C GLU A 114 12.12 19.83 -34.66
N ASN A 115 12.93 19.25 -33.77
CA ASN A 115 14.17 18.51 -34.01
C ASN A 115 15.54 19.22 -34.13
N MET A 116 16.31 19.03 -33.03
CA MET A 116 17.70 18.50 -32.95
C MET A 116 18.19 17.80 -34.25
N GLU A 117 19.45 17.81 -34.66
CA GLU A 117 20.76 18.05 -34.02
C GLU A 117 21.83 18.06 -35.16
N ALA A 118 22.92 18.85 -35.06
CA ALA A 118 24.16 18.60 -35.83
C ALA A 118 25.41 19.31 -35.23
N ILE A 119 26.18 18.54 -34.46
CA ILE A 119 27.64 18.28 -34.53
C ILE A 119 28.63 19.40 -34.99
N LEU A 120 29.48 19.79 -34.02
CA LEU A 120 30.94 20.10 -34.03
C LEU A 120 31.60 21.24 -34.86
N THR A 121 32.62 21.82 -34.18
CA THR A 121 33.95 22.30 -34.63
C THR A 121 34.22 23.79 -34.93
N TYR A 122 34.85 24.45 -33.94
CA TYR A 122 36.15 25.18 -33.95
C TYR A 122 36.46 26.20 -35.07
N ASN A 123 36.68 27.47 -34.70
CA ASN A 123 37.92 28.21 -34.99
C ASN A 123 38.04 29.57 -34.27
N HIS A 124 39.26 30.10 -34.30
CA HIS A 124 39.94 30.85 -33.25
C HIS A 124 40.17 32.34 -33.61
N GLN A 125 40.28 33.18 -32.56
CA GLN A 125 41.17 34.34 -32.37
C GLN A 125 40.90 35.77 -32.93
N ARG A 126 41.02 36.71 -31.96
CA ARG A 126 41.63 38.07 -31.95
C ARG A 126 40.85 39.21 -32.65
N ALA A 127 40.81 40.46 -32.17
CA ALA A 127 41.61 41.19 -31.18
C ALA A 127 40.82 42.40 -30.58
N ASP A 128 41.35 42.95 -29.48
CA ASP A 128 41.29 44.34 -28.98
C ASP A 128 39.90 44.99 -28.73
N GLY A 129 39.63 45.76 -27.68
CA GLY A 129 40.41 46.33 -26.59
C GLY A 129 39.52 47.40 -25.91
N GLN A 130 39.66 47.55 -24.60
CA GLN A 130 39.22 48.69 -23.77
C GLN A 130 37.71 48.92 -23.51
N GLY A 131 37.30 48.44 -22.33
CA GLY A 131 36.57 49.15 -21.27
C GLY A 131 35.39 50.05 -21.61
N PHE A 132 34.21 49.74 -21.06
CA PHE A 132 33.34 50.66 -20.30
C PHE A 132 32.27 49.84 -19.55
N GLU A 133 31.77 50.40 -18.46
CA GLU A 133 30.99 49.80 -17.36
C GLU A 133 29.81 48.90 -17.78
N VAL A 134 29.73 47.71 -17.15
CA VAL A 134 28.53 46.86 -17.17
C VAL A 134 27.68 47.18 -15.94
N GLU A 135 26.62 47.96 -16.12
CA GLU A 135 25.44 47.85 -15.27
C GLU A 135 24.87 46.43 -15.41
N ALA A 136 25.03 45.64 -14.35
CA ALA A 136 24.49 44.29 -14.29
C ALA A 136 22.95 44.33 -14.32
N ARG A 137 22.36 44.13 -15.49
CA ARG A 137 20.96 43.71 -15.64
C ARG A 137 20.79 42.37 -14.93
N ARG A 138 19.82 42.34 -14.00
CA ARG A 138 19.45 41.18 -13.16
C ARG A 138 19.08 39.97 -14.04
N PRO A 139 19.53 38.75 -13.71
CA PRO A 139 19.01 37.54 -14.31
C PRO A 139 17.57 37.30 -13.83
N ILE A 140 16.70 36.90 -14.75
CA ILE A 140 15.36 36.39 -14.44
C ILE A 140 15.54 35.10 -13.63
N LEU A 141 15.27 35.17 -12.32
CA LEU A 141 15.30 34.03 -11.40
C LEU A 141 14.06 33.14 -11.64
N HIS A 142 14.29 31.86 -11.91
CA HIS A 142 13.33 30.81 -11.57
C HIS A 142 12.93 30.93 -10.09
N PRO A 143 11.67 30.66 -9.69
CA PRO A 143 11.24 30.87 -8.31
C PRO A 143 11.92 29.87 -7.39
N SER A 144 13.05 30.28 -6.80
CA SER A 144 13.73 29.60 -5.70
C SER A 144 12.77 29.49 -4.52
N SER A 145 12.70 28.32 -3.88
CA SER A 145 11.95 28.16 -2.63
C SER A 145 12.39 29.21 -1.59
N LEU A 146 11.42 29.89 -0.97
CA LEU A 146 11.70 30.92 0.04
C LEU A 146 12.16 30.28 1.35
N LEU A 147 13.38 30.59 1.78
CA LEU A 147 14.03 29.99 2.94
C LEU A 147 13.93 30.89 4.18
N PHE A 148 13.34 30.36 5.25
CA PHE A 148 13.25 31.00 6.56
C PHE A 148 14.09 30.19 7.56
N ASP A 149 15.25 30.70 7.96
CA ASP A 149 16.12 30.05 8.96
C ASP A 149 15.82 30.63 10.35
N VAL A 150 15.42 29.79 11.31
CA VAL A 150 15.09 30.21 12.67
C VAL A 150 16.21 30.99 13.38
N LYS A 151 17.49 30.77 13.00
CA LYS A 151 18.62 31.55 13.54
C LYS A 151 18.59 33.01 13.09
N ARG A 152 18.08 33.30 11.89
CA ARG A 152 17.89 34.68 11.40
C ARG A 152 16.80 35.43 12.17
N PHE A 153 15.95 34.69 12.90
CA PHE A 153 14.92 35.23 13.79
C PHE A 153 15.35 35.24 15.26
N GLY A 154 16.64 35.02 15.54
CA GLY A 154 17.22 35.14 16.88
C GLY A 154 17.32 33.85 17.69
N ALA A 155 17.08 32.68 17.08
CA ALA A 155 17.30 31.40 17.77
C ALA A 155 18.79 31.18 18.05
N ARG A 156 19.14 30.89 19.31
CA ARG A 156 20.53 30.75 19.77
C ARG A 156 21.07 29.33 19.63
N ALA A 157 20.22 28.31 19.79
CA ALA A 157 20.61 26.91 19.68
C ALA A 157 21.68 26.45 20.72
N ASP A 158 21.65 27.03 21.93
CA ASP A 158 22.59 26.73 23.03
C ASP A 158 22.05 25.74 24.08
N GLY A 159 20.81 25.27 23.91
CA GLY A 159 20.09 24.36 24.80
C GLY A 159 19.68 24.96 26.15
N ARG A 160 19.83 26.28 26.33
CA ARG A 160 19.60 26.99 27.60
C ARG A 160 18.68 28.20 27.43
N THR A 161 18.84 28.96 26.34
CA THR A 161 18.01 30.10 25.99
C THR A 161 16.70 29.61 25.37
N ASP A 162 15.58 30.19 25.81
CA ASP A 162 14.27 29.87 25.24
C ASP A 162 14.12 30.43 23.82
N ASP A 163 14.23 29.56 22.82
CA ASP A 163 14.17 29.89 21.39
C ASP A 163 12.73 29.97 20.85
N SER A 164 11.70 29.78 21.67
CA SER A 164 10.29 29.72 21.22
C SER A 164 9.85 30.94 20.43
N LYS A 165 10.24 32.14 20.86
CA LYS A 165 9.87 33.40 20.18
C LYS A 165 10.47 33.47 18.78
N ALA A 166 11.71 33.01 18.60
CA ALA A 166 12.37 32.97 17.30
C ALA A 166 11.69 31.99 16.35
N PHE A 167 11.31 30.81 16.83
CA PHE A 167 10.57 29.81 16.05
C PHE A 167 9.20 30.33 15.60
N ILE A 168 8.44 30.96 16.51
CA ILE A 168 7.13 31.54 16.19
C ILE A 168 7.27 32.70 15.20
N ALA A 169 8.29 33.56 15.35
CA ALA A 169 8.54 34.65 14.41
C ALA A 169 8.88 34.12 13.01
N ALA A 170 9.78 33.14 12.91
CA ALA A 170 10.14 32.50 11.65
C ALA A 170 8.92 31.83 10.98
N TRP A 171 8.08 31.15 11.76
CA TRP A 171 6.84 30.53 11.26
C TRP A 171 5.87 31.57 10.69
N LYS A 172 5.64 32.68 11.41
CA LYS A 172 4.72 33.73 10.97
C LYS A 172 5.12 34.30 9.61
N GLU A 173 6.41 34.56 9.42
CA GLU A 173 6.92 35.08 8.14
C GLU A 173 6.86 34.00 7.03
N ALA A 174 7.21 32.75 7.36
CA ALA A 174 7.06 31.62 6.44
C ALA A 174 5.60 31.43 5.97
N CYS A 175 4.62 31.57 6.89
CA CYS A 175 3.21 31.38 6.60
C CYS A 175 2.58 32.56 5.82
N ARG A 176 3.15 33.76 5.92
CA ARG A 176 2.74 34.95 5.15
C ARG A 176 3.32 35.01 3.74
N ALA A 177 4.35 34.20 3.47
CA ALA A 177 5.01 34.15 2.18
C ALA A 177 4.08 33.61 1.07
N THR A 178 4.55 33.71 -0.17
CA THR A 178 3.83 33.22 -1.35
C THR A 178 4.65 32.16 -2.08
N GLY A 179 4.01 31.10 -2.57
CA GLY A 179 4.65 30.01 -3.31
C GLY A 179 5.25 28.92 -2.40
N LYS A 180 6.36 28.31 -2.83
CA LYS A 180 7.02 27.21 -2.10
C LYS A 180 7.91 27.75 -0.98
N VAL A 181 7.65 27.32 0.25
CA VAL A 181 8.32 27.82 1.46
C VAL A 181 9.08 26.71 2.17
N LYS A 182 10.28 27.02 2.66
CA LYS A 182 11.10 26.15 3.49
C LYS A 182 11.45 26.84 4.81
N LEU A 183 10.95 26.31 5.93
CA LEU A 183 11.39 26.69 7.28
C LEU A 183 12.55 25.77 7.70
N LEU A 184 13.74 26.33 7.82
CA LEU A 184 14.95 25.61 8.22
C LEU A 184 15.19 25.74 9.72
N VAL A 185 15.34 24.59 10.38
CA VAL A 185 15.90 24.50 11.73
C VAL A 185 17.28 23.85 11.61
N PRO A 186 18.37 24.62 11.61
CA PRO A 186 19.71 24.08 11.41
C PRO A 186 20.16 23.26 12.64
N LYS A 187 21.24 22.49 12.49
CA LYS A 187 21.85 21.73 13.59
C LYS A 187 22.17 22.65 14.78
N GLY A 188 21.88 22.18 15.98
CA GLY A 188 22.00 22.91 17.25
C GLY A 188 20.99 22.40 18.27
N VAL A 189 21.13 22.75 19.55
CA VAL A 189 20.22 22.32 20.62
C VAL A 189 19.32 23.50 20.97
N TYR A 190 18.01 23.40 20.74
CA TYR A 190 17.08 24.50 20.94
C TYR A 190 16.20 24.20 22.14
N LEU A 191 16.29 24.99 23.21
CA LEU A 191 15.33 24.89 24.32
C LEU A 191 14.05 25.62 23.89
N ILE A 192 12.94 24.89 23.79
CA ILE A 192 11.66 25.46 23.33
C ILE A 192 10.56 25.12 24.34
N GLY A 193 9.76 26.12 24.70
CA GLY A 193 8.47 25.97 25.37
C GLY A 193 7.38 25.44 24.43
N PRO A 194 6.10 25.48 24.83
CA PRO A 194 5.01 25.14 23.91
C PRO A 194 4.95 26.14 22.76
N VAL A 195 4.89 25.62 21.54
CA VAL A 195 4.78 26.41 20.30
C VAL A 195 3.66 25.84 19.43
N LYS A 196 2.94 26.74 18.79
CA LYS A 196 1.83 26.41 17.88
C LYS A 196 2.07 27.05 16.52
N PHE A 197 2.26 26.21 15.52
CA PHE A 197 2.45 26.51 14.12
C PHE A 197 1.11 26.37 13.40
N ALA A 198 0.29 27.42 13.50
CA ALA A 198 -1.05 27.45 12.94
C ALA A 198 -1.10 28.11 11.56
N GLY A 199 -1.95 27.57 10.68
CA GLY A 199 -2.41 28.20 9.45
C GLY A 199 -3.76 28.91 9.62
N PRO A 200 -4.48 29.21 8.52
CA PRO A 200 -4.13 28.86 7.14
C PRO A 200 -3.03 29.75 6.56
N CYS A 201 -2.07 29.16 5.84
CA CYS A 201 -1.06 29.89 5.07
C CYS A 201 -1.54 30.08 3.62
N LYS A 202 -2.46 31.03 3.41
CA LYS A 202 -3.29 31.15 2.18
C LYS A 202 -2.52 31.16 0.86
N ASN A 203 -1.36 31.82 0.82
CA ASN A 203 -0.59 32.02 -0.41
C ASN A 203 0.56 31.02 -0.57
N VAL A 204 0.72 30.08 0.38
CA VAL A 204 1.80 29.09 0.37
C VAL A 204 1.34 27.83 -0.36
N SER A 205 1.98 27.50 -1.48
CA SER A 205 1.63 26.31 -2.27
C SER A 205 2.09 25.02 -1.62
N SER A 206 3.22 25.05 -0.88
CA SER A 206 3.75 23.94 -0.08
C SER A 206 4.70 24.47 0.98
N LEU A 207 4.64 23.92 2.20
CA LEU A 207 5.49 24.33 3.31
C LEU A 207 6.34 23.15 3.80
N THR A 208 7.66 23.26 3.67
CA THR A 208 8.60 22.25 4.20
C THR A 208 9.27 22.75 5.46
N VAL A 209 9.01 22.10 6.59
CA VAL A 209 9.80 22.26 7.82
C VAL A 209 10.98 21.29 7.74
N TYR A 210 12.15 21.84 7.44
CA TYR A 210 13.41 21.09 7.35
C TYR A 210 14.13 21.14 8.69
N MET A 211 13.80 20.18 9.53
CA MET A 211 14.17 20.06 10.93
C MET A 211 15.45 19.22 11.09
N LYS A 212 16.61 19.88 11.27
CA LYS A 212 17.92 19.23 11.50
C LYS A 212 18.46 19.36 12.92
N GLY A 213 17.80 20.17 13.75
CA GLY A 213 18.22 20.47 15.11
C GLY A 213 17.97 19.34 16.12
N TYR A 214 18.17 19.69 17.39
CA TYR A 214 17.71 18.93 18.54
C TYR A 214 16.83 19.86 19.37
N LEU A 215 15.51 19.70 19.27
CA LEU A 215 14.56 20.45 20.08
C LEU A 215 14.48 19.78 21.45
N LYS A 216 14.62 20.58 22.50
CA LYS A 216 14.57 20.16 23.90
C LYS A 216 13.43 20.89 24.59
N ALA A 217 12.47 20.15 25.12
CA ALA A 217 11.28 20.72 25.75
C ALA A 217 11.61 21.42 27.06
N THR A 218 10.93 22.51 27.41
CA THR A 218 11.04 23.01 28.79
C THR A 218 10.52 21.98 29.81
N ALA A 219 11.16 21.90 30.97
CA ALA A 219 10.73 21.01 32.06
C ALA A 219 9.64 21.63 32.95
N LYS A 220 9.36 22.94 32.79
CA LYS A 220 8.39 23.67 33.61
C LYS A 220 6.96 23.34 33.16
N LEU A 221 6.30 22.38 33.83
CA LEU A 221 4.94 21.95 33.52
C LEU A 221 3.89 23.08 33.59
N SER A 222 4.12 24.11 34.40
CA SER A 222 3.25 25.30 34.47
C SER A 222 3.16 26.08 33.16
N ARG A 223 4.09 25.86 32.22
CA ARG A 223 4.02 26.48 30.88
C ARG A 223 3.05 25.77 29.94
N TYR A 224 2.60 24.56 30.27
CA TYR A 224 1.74 23.74 29.42
C TYR A 224 0.30 23.74 29.93
N GLY A 225 -0.65 23.90 29.00
CA GLY A 225 -2.07 23.66 29.26
C GLY A 225 -2.36 22.15 29.34
N SER A 226 -3.45 21.78 30.00
CA SER A 226 -3.91 20.38 30.04
C SER A 226 -4.16 19.84 28.63
N GLY A 227 -3.59 18.69 28.27
CA GLY A 227 -3.84 18.02 26.97
C GLY A 227 -3.31 18.77 25.73
N THR A 228 -2.47 19.79 25.93
CA THR A 228 -1.89 20.60 24.85
C THR A 228 -0.69 19.92 24.19
N GLY A 229 -0.37 20.28 22.94
CA GLY A 229 0.88 19.87 22.32
C GLY A 229 2.07 20.73 22.78
N TRP A 230 3.26 20.15 22.87
CA TRP A 230 4.51 20.91 22.99
C TRP A 230 4.87 21.56 21.65
N VAL A 231 4.89 20.79 20.56
CA VAL A 231 4.99 21.32 19.20
C VAL A 231 3.72 20.96 18.45
N GLU A 232 2.86 21.94 18.20
CA GLU A 232 1.59 21.75 17.50
C GLU A 232 1.63 22.35 16.10
N PHE A 233 1.28 21.56 15.09
CA PHE A 233 0.97 22.01 13.74
C PHE A 233 -0.55 21.91 13.54
N GLY A 234 -1.19 22.99 13.08
CA GLY A 234 -2.64 22.97 12.94
C GLY A 234 -3.23 23.82 11.82
N TRP A 235 -4.33 23.35 11.22
CA TRP A 235 -5.07 24.02 10.13
C TRP A 235 -4.18 24.35 8.92
N LEU A 236 -3.42 23.35 8.48
CA LEU A 236 -2.48 23.47 7.36
C LEU A 236 -2.77 22.45 6.28
N GLU A 237 -2.36 22.80 5.06
CA GLU A 237 -2.43 21.95 3.88
C GLU A 237 -1.03 21.81 3.26
N ARG A 238 -0.67 20.61 2.77
CA ARG A 238 0.60 20.34 2.09
C ARG A 238 1.85 20.67 2.93
N LEU A 239 1.81 20.33 4.23
CA LEU A 239 2.97 20.41 5.12
C LEU A 239 3.87 19.19 4.95
N THR A 240 5.17 19.42 4.78
CA THR A 240 6.21 18.37 4.88
C THR A 240 7.12 18.64 6.08
N LEU A 241 7.16 17.74 7.05
CA LEU A 241 8.13 17.75 8.15
C LEU A 241 9.20 16.69 7.91
N THR A 242 10.46 17.11 7.73
CA THR A 242 11.58 16.19 7.47
C THR A 242 12.91 16.76 7.95
N GLY A 243 14.02 16.04 7.79
CA GLY A 243 15.37 16.58 8.01
C GLY A 243 16.25 15.83 9.03
N GLY A 244 15.78 14.73 9.61
CA GLY A 244 16.58 13.90 10.53
C GLY A 244 16.56 14.36 12.01
N GLY A 245 15.84 15.44 12.30
CA GLY A 245 15.85 16.13 13.59
C GLY A 245 15.18 15.39 14.75
N THR A 246 15.51 15.82 15.97
CA THR A 246 15.00 15.22 17.23
C THR A 246 14.09 16.18 18.01
N PHE A 247 12.99 15.64 18.54
CA PHE A 247 12.10 16.27 19.52
C PHE A 247 12.25 15.54 20.87
N ASP A 248 13.05 16.08 21.79
CA ASP A 248 13.23 15.55 23.15
C ASP A 248 12.26 16.20 24.14
N GLY A 249 11.28 15.41 24.58
CA GLY A 249 10.24 15.82 25.51
C GLY A 249 10.69 15.95 26.96
N GLN A 250 11.89 15.46 27.33
CA GLN A 250 12.35 15.42 28.72
C GLN A 250 11.32 14.83 29.71
N GLY A 251 10.67 13.73 29.31
CA GLY A 251 9.53 13.10 29.98
C GLY A 251 9.76 12.71 31.44
N ALA A 252 10.97 12.27 31.79
CA ALA A 252 11.30 11.82 33.15
C ALA A 252 11.00 12.83 34.26
N LYS A 253 11.00 14.14 33.95
CA LYS A 253 10.65 15.20 34.91
C LYS A 253 9.14 15.41 35.06
N ALA A 254 8.33 14.85 34.16
CA ALA A 254 6.89 15.02 34.11
C ALA A 254 6.13 13.77 34.58
N TRP A 255 6.66 12.57 34.34
CA TRP A 255 5.98 11.30 34.66
C TRP A 255 5.51 11.15 36.11
N PRO A 256 6.23 11.61 37.15
CA PRO A 256 5.74 11.55 38.54
C PRO A 256 4.45 12.33 38.80
N TYR A 257 4.08 13.25 37.88
CA TYR A 257 2.86 14.05 37.97
C TYR A 257 1.69 13.46 37.15
N ASN A 258 1.86 12.30 36.53
CA ASN A 258 0.79 11.61 35.82
C ASN A 258 -0.06 10.78 36.82
N ASN A 259 -1.22 11.31 37.19
CA ASN A 259 -2.19 10.64 38.06
C ASN A 259 -3.42 10.09 37.32
N CYS A 260 -3.36 10.01 35.98
CA CYS A 260 -4.49 9.59 35.15
C CYS A 260 -4.89 8.12 35.30
N THR A 261 -4.10 7.32 36.01
CA THR A 261 -4.44 5.94 36.36
C THR A 261 -5.34 5.84 37.59
N THR A 262 -5.38 6.86 38.46
CA THR A 262 -6.13 6.86 39.73
C THR A 262 -7.19 7.96 39.81
N ASP A 263 -7.08 9.00 38.99
CA ASP A 263 -8.01 10.12 38.95
C ASP A 263 -8.57 10.33 37.53
N SER A 264 -9.89 10.16 37.39
CA SER A 264 -10.60 10.38 36.11
C SER A 264 -10.63 11.85 35.66
N LYS A 265 -10.31 12.79 36.57
CA LYS A 265 -10.21 14.24 36.31
C LYS A 265 -8.75 14.74 36.24
N CYS A 266 -7.80 13.82 36.07
CA CYS A 266 -6.38 14.15 36.00
C CYS A 266 -6.06 15.25 34.98
N LYS A 267 -4.99 16.00 35.24
CA LYS A 267 -4.43 16.93 34.25
C LYS A 267 -3.57 16.15 33.26
N LEU A 268 -3.97 16.14 31.99
CA LEU A 268 -3.20 15.48 30.93
C LEU A 268 -1.86 16.20 30.71
N LEU A 269 -0.78 15.42 30.69
CA LEU A 269 0.56 15.87 30.33
C LEU A 269 0.62 16.19 28.82
N PRO A 270 1.53 17.08 28.38
CA PRO A 270 1.55 17.53 27.00
C PRO A 270 2.14 16.49 26.03
N THR A 271 1.51 16.35 24.87
CA THR A 271 2.00 15.53 23.75
C THR A 271 3.24 16.17 23.11
N ASN A 272 4.23 15.38 22.69
CA ASN A 272 5.47 15.91 22.10
C ASN A 272 5.21 16.68 20.80
N VAL A 273 4.63 16.01 19.80
CA VAL A 273 4.27 16.60 18.50
C VAL A 273 2.80 16.35 18.20
N LYS A 274 2.03 17.38 17.92
CA LYS A 274 0.60 17.29 17.65
C LYS A 274 0.26 17.85 16.27
N PHE A 275 -0.52 17.11 15.50
CA PHE A 275 -1.05 17.50 14.21
C PHE A 275 -2.57 17.60 14.34
N VAL A 276 -3.13 18.78 14.05
CA VAL A 276 -4.56 19.07 14.25
C VAL A 276 -5.17 19.64 12.97
N ALA A 277 -6.26 19.06 12.47
CA ALA A 277 -6.95 19.58 11.28
C ALA A 277 -6.00 19.77 10.07
N MET A 278 -5.17 18.76 9.80
CA MET A 278 -4.15 18.79 8.74
C MET A 278 -4.64 18.11 7.47
N ASN A 279 -4.26 18.61 6.29
CA ASN A 279 -4.56 17.97 5.01
C ASN A 279 -3.29 17.76 4.16
N GLN A 280 -3.16 16.62 3.49
CA GLN A 280 -2.02 16.28 2.61
C GLN A 280 -0.66 16.47 3.30
N THR A 281 -0.48 15.85 4.47
CA THR A 281 0.72 16.05 5.31
C THR A 281 1.69 14.90 5.18
N VAL A 282 2.98 15.21 5.06
CA VAL A 282 4.08 14.23 5.03
C VAL A 282 5.02 14.45 6.20
N VAL A 283 5.29 13.39 6.96
CA VAL A 283 6.28 13.37 8.04
C VAL A 283 7.28 12.26 7.74
N GLN A 284 8.56 12.62 7.57
CA GLN A 284 9.61 11.68 7.19
C GLN A 284 10.89 11.86 7.98
N GLY A 285 11.41 10.76 8.54
CA GLY A 285 12.78 10.73 9.04
C GLY A 285 13.02 11.61 10.26
N ILE A 286 12.08 11.69 11.20
CA ILE A 286 12.23 12.44 12.45
C ILE A 286 12.35 11.51 13.66
N THR A 287 12.92 12.02 14.75
CA THR A 287 13.00 11.31 16.03
C THR A 287 12.16 12.01 17.11
N SER A 288 11.31 11.27 17.82
CA SER A 288 10.62 11.74 19.04
C SER A 288 11.14 10.95 20.24
N LEU A 289 11.71 11.65 21.21
CA LEU A 289 12.42 11.07 22.36
C LEU A 289 11.77 11.51 23.67
N ASN A 290 11.60 10.58 24.61
CA ASN A 290 11.18 10.81 25.99
C ASN A 290 10.01 11.79 26.11
N SER A 291 8.87 11.48 25.49
CA SER A 291 7.70 12.35 25.60
C SER A 291 7.17 12.39 27.04
N LYS A 292 6.51 13.50 27.41
CA LYS A 292 5.83 13.65 28.71
C LYS A 292 4.52 12.85 28.76
N PHE A 293 3.91 12.64 27.60
CA PHE A 293 2.66 11.88 27.36
C PHE A 293 2.81 11.24 25.97
N PHE A 294 1.81 11.27 25.10
CA PHE A 294 1.94 10.79 23.72
C PHE A 294 3.11 11.44 22.96
N HIS A 295 3.82 10.68 22.13
CA HIS A 295 4.90 11.17 21.30
C HIS A 295 4.38 11.95 20.09
N ILE A 296 3.43 11.37 19.35
CA ILE A 296 2.78 12.00 18.20
C ILE A 296 1.27 11.79 18.31
N ALA A 297 0.49 12.85 18.11
CA ALA A 297 -0.97 12.74 18.00
C ALA A 297 -1.47 13.36 16.70
N LEU A 298 -2.30 12.62 15.97
CA LEU A 298 -3.00 13.03 14.76
C LEU A 298 -4.48 13.19 15.10
N VAL A 299 -4.99 14.41 15.00
CA VAL A 299 -6.38 14.73 15.32
C VAL A 299 -6.99 15.43 14.11
N GLU A 300 -8.09 14.91 13.57
CA GLU A 300 -8.79 15.53 12.43
C GLU A 300 -7.91 15.68 11.18
N CYS A 301 -7.01 14.72 10.95
CA CYS A 301 -6.08 14.75 9.82
C CYS A 301 -6.65 14.00 8.60
N LYS A 302 -6.37 14.50 7.40
CA LYS A 302 -6.74 13.88 6.12
C LYS A 302 -5.50 13.70 5.24
N ASN A 303 -5.35 12.54 4.62
CA ASN A 303 -4.24 12.23 3.71
C ASN A 303 -2.87 12.46 4.39
N PHE A 304 -2.65 11.78 5.52
CA PHE A 304 -1.41 11.88 6.29
C PHE A 304 -0.48 10.71 5.97
N LYS A 305 0.80 10.98 5.70
CA LYS A 305 1.84 9.98 5.47
C LYS A 305 3.01 10.15 6.44
N GLY A 306 3.19 9.20 7.35
CA GLY A 306 4.35 9.08 8.23
C GLY A 306 5.28 7.95 7.78
N THR A 307 6.58 8.22 7.62
CA THR A 307 7.55 7.18 7.27
C THR A 307 8.92 7.39 7.93
N GLU A 308 9.63 6.31 8.23
CA GLU A 308 10.98 6.37 8.83
C GLU A 308 11.03 7.18 10.13
N ILE A 309 9.97 7.11 10.94
CA ILE A 309 9.90 7.80 12.23
C ILE A 309 10.54 6.91 13.30
N LYS A 310 11.38 7.52 14.15
CA LYS A 310 11.95 6.86 15.33
C LYS A 310 11.33 7.41 16.61
N ILE A 311 10.76 6.55 17.43
CA ILE A 311 10.16 6.90 18.72
C ILE A 311 10.83 6.08 19.82
N SER A 312 11.24 6.74 20.90
CA SER A 312 11.87 6.07 22.03
C SER A 312 11.52 6.74 23.36
N ALA A 313 11.03 5.94 24.30
CA ALA A 313 10.95 6.23 25.73
C ALA A 313 11.16 4.92 26.54
N PRO A 314 11.52 5.01 27.83
CA PRO A 314 11.63 3.84 28.71
C PRO A 314 10.35 3.00 28.79
N ALA A 315 10.47 1.69 29.00
CA ALA A 315 9.34 0.76 29.05
C ALA A 315 8.36 1.01 30.21
N ASP A 316 8.80 1.72 31.25
CA ASP A 316 8.05 2.10 32.45
C ASP A 316 7.50 3.53 32.38
N SER A 317 7.65 4.22 31.24
CA SER A 317 7.15 5.59 31.09
C SER A 317 5.62 5.63 30.89
N PRO A 318 4.85 6.34 31.75
CA PRO A 318 3.40 6.23 31.77
C PRO A 318 2.73 7.04 30.65
N ASN A 319 1.82 6.40 29.91
CA ASN A 319 1.02 6.99 28.83
C ASN A 319 1.85 7.69 27.75
N THR A 320 2.98 7.10 27.40
CA THR A 320 3.85 7.59 26.33
C THR A 320 3.53 6.95 24.98
N ASP A 321 2.26 6.93 24.56
CA ASP A 321 1.87 6.33 23.27
C ASP A 321 2.75 6.86 22.13
N GLY A 322 3.14 5.99 21.19
CA GLY A 322 3.98 6.37 20.06
C GLY A 322 3.24 7.29 19.10
N ILE A 323 2.27 6.75 18.36
CA ILE A 323 1.42 7.54 17.45
C ILE A 323 -0.04 7.29 17.78
N HIS A 324 -0.74 8.32 18.25
CA HIS A 324 -2.17 8.31 18.47
C HIS A 324 -2.90 8.90 17.26
N VAL A 325 -3.96 8.23 16.77
CA VAL A 325 -4.75 8.67 15.61
C VAL A 325 -6.22 8.78 16.00
N GLU A 326 -6.83 9.95 15.81
CA GLU A 326 -8.21 10.23 16.18
C GLU A 326 -8.90 11.10 15.12
N ARG A 327 -10.17 10.81 14.81
CA ARG A 327 -11.00 11.56 13.85
C ARG A 327 -10.35 11.79 12.47
N SER A 328 -9.54 10.86 11.99
CA SER A 328 -8.68 11.05 10.82
C SER A 328 -8.99 10.07 9.69
N SER A 329 -8.73 10.47 8.43
CA SER A 329 -8.99 9.65 7.25
C SER A 329 -7.80 9.56 6.28
N ASN A 330 -7.60 8.41 5.66
CA ASN A 330 -6.49 8.14 4.73
C ASN A 330 -5.13 8.40 5.40
N VAL A 331 -4.84 7.66 6.47
CA VAL A 331 -3.59 7.76 7.23
C VAL A 331 -2.70 6.57 6.90
N CYS A 332 -1.46 6.83 6.49
CA CYS A 332 -0.45 5.79 6.24
C CYS A 332 0.76 6.01 7.15
N ILE A 333 1.07 5.01 7.99
CA ILE A 333 2.26 4.98 8.86
C ILE A 333 3.11 3.79 8.43
N SER A 334 4.38 4.03 8.06
CA SER A 334 5.23 2.96 7.52
C SER A 334 6.68 3.01 7.99
N ARG A 335 7.38 1.86 7.93
CA ARG A 335 8.85 1.74 8.08
C ARG A 335 9.40 2.47 9.32
N SER A 336 8.73 2.35 10.45
CA SER A 336 9.05 3.12 11.66
C SER A 336 9.46 2.21 12.82
N LEU A 337 10.28 2.75 13.71
CA LEU A 337 10.77 2.07 14.92
C LEU A 337 10.19 2.77 16.14
N ILE A 338 9.41 2.06 16.95
CA ILE A 338 8.67 2.63 18.06
C ILE A 338 8.88 1.77 19.31
N GLY A 339 9.44 2.38 20.36
CA GLY A 339 9.53 1.78 21.69
C GLY A 339 9.14 2.80 22.76
N THR A 340 8.20 2.46 23.63
CA THR A 340 7.64 3.37 24.64
C THR A 340 7.23 2.59 25.90
N GLY A 341 6.62 3.25 26.89
CA GLY A 341 5.93 2.57 27.99
C GLY A 341 4.43 2.34 27.80
N ASP A 342 3.86 2.69 26.63
CA ASP A 342 2.44 2.48 26.32
C ASP A 342 2.26 2.02 24.85
N ASP A 343 1.10 2.24 24.25
CA ASP A 343 0.77 1.79 22.88
C ASP A 343 1.79 2.32 21.86
N CYS A 344 2.33 1.45 21.00
CA CYS A 344 3.17 1.88 19.88
C CYS A 344 2.37 2.75 18.92
N ILE A 345 1.18 2.30 18.56
CA ILE A 345 0.20 3.05 17.77
C ILE A 345 -1.18 2.79 18.37
N SER A 346 -1.93 3.84 18.68
CA SER A 346 -3.29 3.77 19.21
C SER A 346 -4.30 4.44 18.25
N ILE A 347 -5.41 3.75 17.98
CA ILE A 347 -6.48 4.21 17.08
C ILE A 347 -7.70 4.58 17.93
N GLY A 348 -7.95 5.88 18.08
CA GLY A 348 -9.15 6.42 18.72
C GLY A 348 -10.39 6.37 17.83
N GLN A 349 -11.44 7.06 18.26
CA GLN A 349 -12.72 7.14 17.56
C GLN A 349 -12.65 7.96 16.25
N GLY A 350 -13.60 7.72 15.33
CA GLY A 350 -13.84 8.53 14.13
C GLY A 350 -12.82 8.36 13.00
N ASN A 351 -12.14 7.22 12.90
CA ASN A 351 -11.08 7.00 11.91
C ASN A 351 -11.55 6.19 10.70
N SER A 352 -11.06 6.52 9.50
CA SER A 352 -11.32 5.72 8.29
C SER A 352 -10.08 5.54 7.42
N GLN A 353 -9.91 4.35 6.82
CA GLN A 353 -8.81 4.06 5.89
C GLN A 353 -7.42 4.36 6.51
N VAL A 354 -7.08 3.59 7.55
CA VAL A 354 -5.78 3.70 8.23
C VAL A 354 -4.92 2.49 7.85
N THR A 355 -3.73 2.72 7.32
CA THR A 355 -2.75 1.68 7.00
C THR A 355 -1.49 1.84 7.84
N ILE A 356 -1.14 0.78 8.56
CA ILE A 356 0.07 0.64 9.37
C ILE A 356 0.89 -0.50 8.77
N THR A 357 2.12 -0.23 8.31
CA THR A 357 2.93 -1.29 7.68
C THR A 357 4.41 -1.21 8.01
N ARG A 358 5.10 -2.36 8.14
CA ARG A 358 6.55 -2.41 8.40
C ARG A 358 6.96 -1.65 9.66
N ILE A 359 6.21 -1.84 10.75
CA ILE A 359 6.52 -1.24 12.06
C ILE A 359 7.31 -2.24 12.91
N ARG A 360 8.38 -1.76 13.54
CA ARG A 360 9.05 -2.46 14.64
C ARG A 360 8.59 -1.83 15.96
N CYS A 361 7.76 -2.56 16.69
CA CYS A 361 7.14 -2.12 17.93
C CYS A 361 7.74 -2.87 19.12
N GLY A 362 8.18 -2.15 20.15
CA GLY A 362 8.71 -2.74 21.38
C GLY A 362 9.87 -1.97 21.99
N PRO A 363 9.89 -1.79 23.32
CA PRO A 363 8.87 -2.19 24.32
C PRO A 363 7.59 -1.32 24.24
N GLY A 364 6.55 -1.67 25.01
CA GLY A 364 5.28 -0.91 25.07
C GLY A 364 4.04 -1.81 25.19
N HIS A 365 2.87 -1.30 24.81
CA HIS A 365 1.58 -2.00 24.89
C HIS A 365 1.05 -2.55 23.56
N GLY A 366 1.85 -2.51 22.49
CA GLY A 366 1.49 -3.07 21.19
C GLY A 366 0.76 -2.07 20.28
N ILE A 367 -0.04 -2.57 19.35
CA ILE A 367 -0.91 -1.75 18.49
C ILE A 367 -2.35 -1.91 18.99
N SER A 368 -2.96 -0.80 19.39
CA SER A 368 -4.26 -0.80 20.05
C SER A 368 -5.33 -0.07 19.25
N VAL A 369 -6.52 -0.65 19.14
CA VAL A 369 -7.75 0.02 18.76
C VAL A 369 -8.52 0.36 20.03
N GLY A 370 -8.88 1.63 20.17
CA GLY A 370 -9.56 2.18 21.33
C GLY A 370 -8.64 2.73 22.42
N SER A 371 -9.16 2.98 23.61
CA SER A 371 -10.51 2.57 24.05
C SER A 371 -11.64 3.31 23.31
N LEU A 372 -12.59 2.55 22.75
CA LEU A 372 -13.82 3.06 22.10
C LEU A 372 -15.02 2.91 23.05
N GLY A 373 -16.10 3.64 22.80
CA GLY A 373 -17.34 3.64 23.58
C GLY A 373 -17.29 4.48 24.85
N ARG A 374 -16.38 5.46 24.95
CA ARG A 374 -16.27 6.34 26.13
C ARG A 374 -17.26 7.49 26.10
N TYR A 375 -17.52 8.06 24.92
CA TYR A 375 -18.34 9.28 24.75
C TYR A 375 -19.68 8.98 24.08
N GLU A 376 -20.68 9.83 24.34
CA GLU A 376 -22.05 9.71 23.79
C GLU A 376 -22.06 9.71 22.25
N ASN A 377 -21.31 10.63 21.65
CA ASN A 377 -21.29 10.87 20.20
C ASN A 377 -19.92 10.48 19.60
N GLU A 378 -19.48 9.24 19.81
CA GLU A 378 -18.28 8.73 19.17
C GLU A 378 -18.50 8.37 17.71
N GLY A 379 -17.54 8.72 16.85
CA GLY A 379 -17.51 8.28 15.46
C GLY A 379 -16.93 6.88 15.29
N ASP A 380 -17.34 6.22 14.21
CA ASP A 380 -16.91 4.86 13.88
C ASP A 380 -15.43 4.77 13.49
N VAL A 381 -14.88 3.56 13.61
CA VAL A 381 -13.57 3.17 13.07
C VAL A 381 -13.79 2.18 11.93
N SER A 382 -13.27 2.46 10.73
CA SER A 382 -13.43 1.54 9.60
C SER A 382 -12.23 1.49 8.66
N GLY A 383 -11.95 0.32 8.08
CA GLY A 383 -10.88 0.16 7.09
C GLY A 383 -9.50 0.35 7.72
N LEU A 384 -9.19 -0.42 8.76
CA LEU A 384 -7.87 -0.47 9.38
C LEU A 384 -7.08 -1.66 8.83
N VAL A 385 -5.88 -1.42 8.31
CA VAL A 385 -4.96 -2.48 7.89
C VAL A 385 -3.65 -2.34 8.63
N VAL A 386 -3.26 -3.36 9.38
CA VAL A 386 -1.97 -3.48 10.06
C VAL A 386 -1.24 -4.67 9.47
N ARG A 387 -0.11 -4.46 8.78
CA ARG A 387 0.60 -5.57 8.13
C ARG A 387 2.12 -5.49 8.14
N ASP A 388 2.78 -6.64 8.01
CA ASP A 388 4.24 -6.73 7.89
C ASP A 388 4.97 -6.16 9.12
N CYS A 389 4.43 -6.37 10.33
CA CYS A 389 4.92 -5.76 11.57
C CYS A 389 5.70 -6.77 12.43
N ALA A 390 6.68 -6.27 13.19
CA ALA A 390 7.36 -7.03 14.22
C ALA A 390 7.10 -6.41 15.59
N ILE A 391 6.53 -7.17 16.51
CA ILE A 391 6.16 -6.73 17.86
C ILE A 391 6.96 -7.55 18.87
N SER A 392 7.76 -6.91 19.73
CA SER A 392 8.64 -7.63 20.64
C SER A 392 8.74 -7.02 22.02
N GLY A 393 8.67 -7.85 23.07
CA GLY A 393 8.82 -7.42 24.45
C GLY A 393 7.74 -6.42 24.88
N THR A 394 6.54 -6.53 24.33
CA THR A 394 5.40 -5.67 24.64
C THR A 394 4.40 -6.40 25.55
N MET A 395 3.61 -5.64 26.30
CA MET A 395 2.49 -6.17 27.08
C MET A 395 1.41 -6.77 26.19
N ASN A 396 1.11 -6.17 25.03
CA ASN A 396 0.14 -6.73 24.09
C ASN A 396 0.69 -6.72 22.66
N GLY A 397 0.15 -7.57 21.80
CA GLY A 397 0.43 -7.55 20.37
C GLY A 397 -0.56 -6.66 19.66
N ILE A 398 -1.68 -7.25 19.26
CA ILE A 398 -2.87 -6.54 18.76
C ILE A 398 -3.92 -6.51 19.86
N ARG A 399 -4.43 -5.31 20.16
CA ARG A 399 -5.40 -5.09 21.23
C ARG A 399 -6.58 -4.26 20.75
N ILE A 400 -7.81 -4.68 21.04
CA ILE A 400 -9.04 -3.92 20.78
C ILE A 400 -9.75 -3.75 22.11
N LYS A 401 -9.99 -2.50 22.53
CA LYS A 401 -10.59 -2.17 23.83
C LYS A 401 -11.86 -1.35 23.64
N THR A 402 -12.97 -1.77 24.24
CA THR A 402 -14.20 -0.96 24.27
C THR A 402 -14.74 -0.86 25.70
N TRP A 403 -15.16 0.34 26.10
CA TRP A 403 -15.65 0.63 27.44
C TRP A 403 -16.90 -0.17 27.78
N ALA A 404 -16.90 -0.83 28.94
CA ALA A 404 -18.15 -1.21 29.59
C ALA A 404 -18.99 0.06 29.89
N ASN A 405 -20.31 -0.10 29.99
CA ASN A 405 -21.24 1.02 30.17
C ASN A 405 -21.13 2.09 29.08
N SER A 406 -20.92 1.71 27.81
CA SER A 406 -20.81 2.70 26.73
C SER A 406 -22.09 3.56 26.67
N PRO A 407 -22.00 4.89 26.70
CA PRO A 407 -23.18 5.75 26.79
C PRO A 407 -23.99 5.72 25.49
N GLY A 408 -23.31 5.81 24.35
CA GLY A 408 -23.88 5.68 23.00
C GLY A 408 -23.39 4.44 22.23
N SER A 409 -23.88 4.30 21.00
CA SER A 409 -23.47 3.25 20.07
C SER A 409 -22.47 3.78 19.04
N SER A 410 -21.41 3.00 18.78
CA SER A 410 -20.46 3.23 17.69
C SER A 410 -19.98 1.87 17.14
N ALA A 411 -19.26 1.86 16.02
CA ALA A 411 -18.78 0.65 15.39
C ALA A 411 -17.27 0.71 15.10
N ALA A 412 -16.60 -0.43 15.22
CA ALA A 412 -15.28 -0.66 14.65
C ALA A 412 -15.34 -1.87 13.71
N THR A 413 -15.22 -1.61 12.41
CA THR A 413 -15.46 -2.61 11.36
C THR A 413 -14.37 -2.66 10.30
N ASN A 414 -14.29 -3.78 9.56
CA ASN A 414 -13.36 -3.95 8.45
C ASN A 414 -11.91 -3.67 8.88
N MET A 415 -11.38 -4.53 9.74
CA MET A 415 -10.03 -4.42 10.29
C MET A 415 -9.22 -5.68 9.98
N THR A 416 -8.04 -5.51 9.41
CA THR A 416 -7.14 -6.61 9.04
C THR A 416 -5.79 -6.46 9.73
N PHE A 417 -5.37 -7.51 10.42
CA PHE A 417 -4.07 -7.64 11.07
C PHE A 417 -3.34 -8.83 10.44
N GLU A 418 -2.31 -8.58 9.64
CA GLU A 418 -1.74 -9.58 8.74
C GLU A 418 -0.21 -9.64 8.76
N ASN A 419 0.38 -10.83 8.66
CA ASN A 419 1.83 -11.03 8.61
C ASN A 419 2.55 -10.30 9.74
N ILE A 420 2.21 -10.67 10.99
CA ILE A 420 2.75 -10.05 12.20
C ILE A 420 3.62 -11.07 12.93
N VAL A 421 4.88 -10.71 13.19
CA VAL A 421 5.80 -11.53 13.97
C VAL A 421 5.86 -11.01 15.40
N MET A 422 5.53 -11.86 16.37
CA MET A 422 5.54 -11.54 17.79
C MET A 422 6.69 -12.23 18.50
N LYS A 423 7.39 -11.54 19.38
CA LYS A 423 8.47 -12.15 20.19
C LYS A 423 8.36 -11.72 21.64
N ASN A 424 8.06 -12.68 22.51
CA ASN A 424 7.93 -12.48 23.95
C ASN A 424 6.90 -11.39 24.27
N VAL A 425 5.69 -11.54 23.72
CA VAL A 425 4.57 -10.60 23.91
C VAL A 425 3.63 -11.17 24.96
N THR A 426 3.22 -10.38 25.97
CA THR A 426 2.42 -10.95 27.09
C THR A 426 0.99 -11.33 26.68
N ASN A 427 0.26 -10.47 25.99
CA ASN A 427 -1.08 -10.72 25.46
C ASN A 427 -1.07 -10.52 23.93
N PRO A 428 -0.68 -11.54 23.14
CA PRO A 428 -0.51 -11.41 21.70
C PRO A 428 -1.73 -10.87 20.95
N ILE A 429 -2.92 -11.44 21.16
CA ILE A 429 -4.17 -10.98 20.55
C ILE A 429 -5.22 -10.84 21.66
N ILE A 430 -5.77 -9.64 21.82
CA ILE A 430 -6.80 -9.38 22.82
C ILE A 430 -7.93 -8.49 22.28
N ILE A 431 -9.17 -8.93 22.45
CA ILE A 431 -10.37 -8.10 22.38
C ILE A 431 -10.94 -8.04 23.80
N ASP A 432 -11.09 -6.85 24.35
CA ASP A 432 -11.66 -6.59 25.65
C ASP A 432 -12.81 -5.58 25.52
N GLN A 433 -14.05 -6.08 25.52
CA GLN A 433 -15.25 -5.25 25.54
C GLN A 433 -15.80 -5.00 26.94
N SER A 434 -15.03 -5.33 27.98
CA SER A 434 -15.33 -5.03 29.40
C SER A 434 -14.37 -3.97 29.96
N TYR A 435 -13.75 -3.17 29.08
CA TYR A 435 -12.66 -2.29 29.45
C TYR A 435 -13.13 -1.24 30.48
N CYS A 436 -12.50 -1.24 31.64
CA CYS A 436 -12.92 -0.48 32.81
C CYS A 436 -11.67 -0.17 33.67
N PRO A 437 -10.79 0.75 33.23
CA PRO A 437 -9.44 0.91 33.77
C PRO A 437 -9.36 1.65 35.11
N PHE A 438 -10.48 2.15 35.64
CA PHE A 438 -10.52 2.91 36.88
C PHE A 438 -11.14 2.09 38.01
N SER A 439 -10.61 2.20 39.23
CA SER A 439 -11.19 1.55 40.42
C SER A 439 -12.63 2.01 40.73
N SER A 440 -13.02 3.20 40.25
CA SER A 440 -14.37 3.74 40.36
C SER A 440 -15.30 3.29 39.24
N CYS A 441 -14.79 2.64 38.19
CA CYS A 441 -15.60 2.13 37.11
C CYS A 441 -16.25 0.81 37.58
N ILE A 442 -17.56 0.84 37.77
CA ILE A 442 -18.36 -0.35 38.07
C ILE A 442 -19.02 -0.76 36.76
N SER A 443 -18.69 -1.94 36.25
CA SER A 443 -19.28 -2.49 35.02
C SER A 443 -20.68 -3.04 35.34
N THR A 444 -21.72 -2.23 35.18
CA THR A 444 -23.12 -2.65 35.39
C THR A 444 -23.83 -3.00 34.08
N GLU A 445 -23.36 -2.46 32.96
CA GLU A 445 -23.94 -2.63 31.63
C GLU A 445 -22.88 -3.02 30.60
N PRO A 446 -23.21 -3.87 29.61
CA PRO A 446 -22.27 -4.29 28.58
C PRO A 446 -21.87 -3.15 27.63
N SER A 447 -20.74 -3.29 26.96
CA SER A 447 -20.34 -2.36 25.90
C SER A 447 -21.36 -2.34 24.76
N LYS A 448 -21.66 -1.14 24.26
CA LYS A 448 -22.54 -0.90 23.11
C LYS A 448 -21.77 -0.65 21.80
N VAL A 449 -20.46 -0.89 21.78
CA VAL A 449 -19.64 -0.77 20.58
C VAL A 449 -19.73 -2.04 19.75
N LYS A 450 -20.15 -1.92 18.49
CA LYS A 450 -20.19 -3.05 17.55
C LYS A 450 -18.78 -3.34 17.01
N LEU A 451 -18.33 -4.59 17.17
CA LEU A 451 -17.13 -5.09 16.51
C LEU A 451 -17.52 -6.10 15.42
N SER A 452 -17.15 -5.83 14.16
CA SER A 452 -17.38 -6.79 13.07
C SER A 452 -16.31 -6.79 11.99
N ASP A 453 -16.20 -7.91 11.27
CA ASP A 453 -15.36 -8.05 10.08
C ASP A 453 -13.88 -7.78 10.42
N ILE A 454 -13.38 -8.56 11.38
CA ILE A 454 -12.03 -8.44 11.92
C ILE A 454 -11.23 -9.70 11.56
N TYR A 455 -10.11 -9.50 10.88
CA TYR A 455 -9.28 -10.57 10.33
C TYR A 455 -7.90 -10.55 10.99
N PHE A 456 -7.55 -11.66 11.66
CA PHE A 456 -6.22 -11.92 12.18
C PHE A 456 -5.56 -13.00 11.29
N LYS A 457 -4.56 -12.63 10.50
CA LYS A 457 -3.97 -13.48 9.46
C LYS A 457 -2.46 -13.62 9.60
N GLN A 458 -1.94 -14.83 9.46
CA GLN A 458 -0.49 -15.09 9.39
C GLN A 458 0.29 -14.46 10.57
N ILE A 459 -0.25 -14.57 11.79
CA ILE A 459 0.36 -14.03 13.00
C ILE A 459 1.17 -15.13 13.67
N ARG A 460 2.48 -14.95 13.83
CA ARG A 460 3.36 -16.00 14.34
C ARG A 460 4.32 -15.52 15.42
N GLY A 461 4.76 -16.42 16.29
CA GLY A 461 5.89 -16.21 17.20
C GLY A 461 5.58 -16.59 18.65
N THR A 462 6.04 -15.80 19.63
CA THR A 462 6.00 -16.23 21.04
C THR A 462 5.23 -15.31 21.99
N SER A 463 4.39 -15.93 22.82
CA SER A 463 3.66 -15.37 23.97
C SER A 463 4.46 -15.55 25.26
N SER A 464 4.49 -14.54 26.13
CA SER A 464 5.06 -14.67 27.48
C SER A 464 4.03 -15.08 28.54
N SER A 465 2.75 -15.20 28.17
CA SER A 465 1.69 -15.70 29.04
C SER A 465 0.97 -16.90 28.42
N ALA A 466 0.33 -17.70 29.27
CA ALA A 466 -0.37 -18.92 28.87
C ALA A 466 -1.47 -18.66 27.82
N VAL A 467 -2.23 -17.56 27.95
CA VAL A 467 -3.34 -17.22 27.06
C VAL A 467 -2.82 -16.31 25.93
N ALA A 468 -2.62 -16.88 24.75
CA ALA A 468 -2.12 -16.14 23.59
C ALA A 468 -3.21 -15.33 22.87
N VAL A 469 -4.45 -15.83 22.90
CA VAL A 469 -5.60 -15.21 22.24
C VAL A 469 -6.76 -15.08 23.23
N ALA A 470 -7.19 -13.86 23.54
CA ALA A 470 -8.33 -13.59 24.40
C ALA A 470 -9.38 -12.75 23.66
N LEU A 471 -10.55 -13.31 23.39
CA LEU A 471 -11.64 -12.65 22.68
C LEU A 471 -12.84 -12.47 23.61
N GLU A 472 -12.81 -11.44 24.44
CA GLU A 472 -13.82 -11.14 25.45
C GLU A 472 -14.81 -10.11 24.92
N CYS A 473 -15.79 -10.59 24.15
CA CYS A 473 -16.79 -9.75 23.51
C CYS A 473 -18.00 -9.46 24.41
N SER A 474 -18.72 -8.39 24.09
CA SER A 474 -19.89 -7.89 24.81
C SER A 474 -21.03 -8.89 24.73
N GLU A 475 -21.71 -9.14 25.86
CA GLU A 475 -22.94 -9.95 25.88
C GLU A 475 -24.14 -9.23 25.26
N GLY A 476 -24.16 -7.89 25.36
CA GLY A 476 -25.21 -7.06 24.77
C GLY A 476 -25.06 -6.89 23.26
N ILE A 477 -23.81 -6.81 22.78
CA ILE A 477 -23.48 -6.73 21.35
C ILE A 477 -22.31 -7.69 21.03
N PRO A 478 -22.60 -8.99 20.84
CA PRO A 478 -21.59 -10.00 20.50
C PRO A 478 -20.79 -9.62 19.25
N CYS A 479 -19.49 -9.96 19.25
CA CYS A 479 -18.63 -9.75 18.08
C CYS A 479 -19.11 -10.59 16.89
N GLN A 480 -19.09 -10.01 15.69
CA GLN A 480 -19.53 -10.65 14.45
C GLN A 480 -18.34 -10.82 13.49
N ASN A 481 -18.30 -11.90 12.72
CA ASN A 481 -17.32 -12.08 11.64
C ASN A 481 -15.86 -11.85 12.09
N ILE A 482 -15.45 -12.55 13.15
CA ILE A 482 -14.06 -12.56 13.62
C ILE A 482 -13.37 -13.78 13.01
N PHE A 483 -12.26 -13.56 12.31
CA PHE A 483 -11.51 -14.60 11.61
C PHE A 483 -10.10 -14.70 12.17
N LEU A 484 -9.67 -15.92 12.48
CA LEU A 484 -8.28 -16.22 12.83
C LEU A 484 -7.76 -17.26 11.85
N GLU A 485 -6.78 -16.84 11.05
CA GLU A 485 -6.21 -17.61 9.95
C GLU A 485 -4.69 -17.68 10.11
N ASN A 486 -4.13 -18.89 10.24
CA ASN A 486 -2.68 -19.09 10.39
C ASN A 486 -2.07 -18.30 11.57
N VAL A 487 -2.74 -18.35 12.73
CA VAL A 487 -2.26 -17.75 13.98
C VAL A 487 -1.48 -18.82 14.78
N HIS A 488 -0.16 -18.68 14.85
CA HIS A 488 0.77 -19.63 15.47
C HIS A 488 1.58 -18.97 16.58
N LEU A 489 1.10 -19.08 17.82
CA LEU A 489 1.72 -18.45 18.99
C LEU A 489 2.11 -19.51 20.01
N GLU A 490 3.41 -19.59 20.30
CA GLU A 490 4.00 -20.54 21.24
C GLU A 490 4.38 -19.85 22.54
N LEU A 491 4.52 -20.60 23.63
CA LEU A 491 5.02 -20.03 24.88
C LEU A 491 6.53 -19.77 24.80
N SER A 492 6.96 -18.62 25.29
CA SER A 492 8.38 -18.23 25.32
C SER A 492 9.24 -19.13 26.20
N THR A 493 8.63 -19.90 27.11
CA THR A 493 9.29 -20.86 28.01
C THR A 493 9.68 -22.18 27.32
N GLY A 494 9.17 -22.44 26.10
CA GLY A 494 9.41 -23.69 25.38
C GLY A 494 8.56 -24.88 25.85
N GLU A 495 7.62 -24.68 26.78
CA GLU A 495 6.63 -25.69 27.22
C GLU A 495 5.43 -25.79 26.23
N LYS A 496 4.63 -26.86 26.32
CA LYS A 496 3.51 -27.13 25.37
C LYS A 496 2.42 -26.04 25.37
N GLN A 497 1.98 -25.71 24.14
CA GLN A 497 0.81 -24.95 23.65
C GLN A 497 0.25 -23.80 24.50
N ALA A 498 0.33 -22.58 23.94
CA ALA A 498 -0.48 -21.45 24.42
C ALA A 498 -1.98 -21.74 24.21
N THR A 499 -2.82 -21.19 25.08
CA THR A 499 -4.26 -21.38 25.08
C THR A 499 -4.99 -20.17 24.50
N SER A 500 -6.30 -20.32 24.28
CA SER A 500 -7.19 -19.23 23.89
C SER A 500 -8.42 -19.15 24.82
N SER A 501 -8.95 -17.94 25.01
CA SER A 501 -10.21 -17.65 25.71
C SER A 501 -11.16 -16.93 24.77
N CYS A 502 -12.44 -17.28 24.77
CA CYS A 502 -13.47 -16.69 23.91
C CYS A 502 -14.78 -16.56 24.67
N LYS A 503 -15.41 -15.38 24.61
CA LYS A 503 -16.72 -15.08 25.20
C LYS A 503 -17.54 -14.22 24.24
N ASN A 504 -18.81 -14.56 24.06
CA ASN A 504 -19.76 -13.85 23.19
C ASN A 504 -19.24 -13.59 21.76
N VAL A 505 -18.54 -14.58 21.21
CA VAL A 505 -17.97 -14.52 19.86
C VAL A 505 -18.06 -15.89 19.20
N ARG A 506 -18.40 -15.92 17.92
CA ARG A 506 -18.24 -17.10 17.05
C ARG A 506 -17.07 -16.83 16.11
N ALA A 507 -15.86 -17.02 16.63
CA ALA A 507 -14.66 -16.86 15.84
C ALA A 507 -14.55 -18.02 14.84
N ARG A 508 -14.28 -17.69 13.58
CA ARG A 508 -13.96 -18.69 12.55
C ARG A 508 -12.46 -18.94 12.62
N LEU A 509 -12.11 -20.11 13.12
CA LEU A 509 -10.74 -20.57 13.22
C LEU A 509 -10.42 -21.41 11.98
N SER A 510 -9.31 -21.10 11.31
CA SER A 510 -8.61 -22.06 10.47
C SER A 510 -7.28 -22.40 11.15
N SER A 511 -7.25 -23.54 11.87
CA SER A 511 -6.08 -23.99 12.63
C SER A 511 -5.45 -25.27 12.09
N ALA A 512 -4.16 -25.15 11.76
CA ALA A 512 -3.06 -26.13 11.80
C ALA A 512 -3.04 -27.33 10.82
N GLN A 513 -1.86 -27.52 10.21
CA GLN A 513 -1.34 -28.80 9.71
C GLN A 513 -2.32 -29.63 8.87
N LYS A 514 -2.78 -29.05 7.78
CA LYS A 514 -2.67 -29.72 6.49
C LYS A 514 -1.82 -28.80 5.62
N SER A 515 -0.94 -29.42 4.84
CA SER A 515 -0.19 -28.83 3.72
C SER A 515 -0.74 -27.48 3.26
N MET A 516 0.15 -26.48 3.18
CA MET A 516 -0.06 -25.23 2.47
C MET A 516 -1.17 -25.28 1.41
N GLU A 517 -2.33 -24.72 1.74
CA GLU A 517 -3.28 -24.16 0.80
C GLU A 517 -3.86 -22.91 1.47
N SER A 518 -3.63 -21.76 0.84
CA SER A 518 -4.34 -20.52 1.15
C SER A 518 -5.84 -20.75 0.93
N GLU A 519 -6.66 -20.52 1.95
CA GLU A 519 -8.10 -20.33 1.76
C GLU A 519 -8.51 -18.98 2.37
N SER A 520 -8.11 -17.89 1.68
CA SER A 520 -9.19 -17.01 1.22
C SER A 520 -10.13 -17.93 0.44
N GLU A 521 -11.34 -18.20 0.92
CA GLU A 521 -12.27 -19.17 0.31
C GLU A 521 -12.16 -19.11 -1.22
N MET A 522 -11.42 -20.09 -1.77
CA MET A 522 -11.08 -20.12 -3.18
C MET A 522 -12.37 -20.47 -3.91
N VAL A 523 -12.66 -19.72 -4.96
CA VAL A 523 -13.88 -19.92 -5.73
C VAL A 523 -13.49 -20.40 -7.12
N ALA A 524 -14.42 -21.08 -7.78
CA ALA A 524 -14.23 -21.41 -9.18
C ALA A 524 -14.18 -20.14 -10.02
N PHE A 525 -13.29 -20.13 -11.01
CA PHE A 525 -13.16 -19.02 -11.94
C PHE A 525 -14.50 -18.82 -12.68
N PRO A 526 -15.09 -17.62 -12.63
CA PRO A 526 -16.50 -17.40 -12.96
C PRO A 526 -16.85 -17.71 -14.42
N LEU A 527 -15.84 -17.69 -15.29
CA LEU A 527 -15.99 -17.92 -16.73
C LEU A 527 -15.81 -19.38 -17.14
N LEU A 528 -15.55 -20.32 -16.22
CA LEU A 528 -15.61 -21.75 -16.54
C LEU A 528 -17.03 -22.17 -16.93
N LEU A 529 -17.13 -23.07 -17.91
CA LEU A 529 -18.41 -23.61 -18.35
C LEU A 529 -19.03 -24.50 -17.24
N THR A 530 -20.30 -24.27 -16.94
CA THR A 530 -21.03 -24.98 -15.87
C THR A 530 -21.90 -26.12 -16.43
N PRO A 531 -22.11 -27.23 -15.70
CA PRO A 531 -21.53 -27.55 -14.39
C PRO A 531 -20.04 -27.89 -14.48
N ILE A 532 -19.25 -27.43 -13.53
CA ILE A 532 -17.77 -27.46 -13.60
C ILE A 532 -17.28 -28.89 -13.43
N GLU A 533 -17.95 -29.67 -12.56
CA GLU A 533 -17.61 -31.03 -12.16
C GLU A 533 -17.56 -32.01 -13.35
N SER A 534 -18.33 -31.73 -14.40
CA SER A 534 -18.37 -32.56 -15.61
C SER A 534 -17.64 -31.98 -16.81
N ASN A 535 -17.32 -30.68 -16.80
CA ASN A 535 -16.81 -29.96 -17.98
C ASN A 535 -15.39 -29.43 -17.82
N TYR A 536 -14.85 -29.42 -16.62
CA TYR A 536 -13.52 -28.89 -16.35
C TYR A 536 -12.61 -29.95 -15.72
N ARG A 537 -11.42 -30.08 -16.30
CA ARG A 537 -10.28 -30.79 -15.74
C ARG A 537 -9.06 -29.90 -15.97
N ALA A 538 -8.35 -29.57 -14.89
CA ALA A 538 -7.18 -28.70 -14.98
C ALA A 538 -6.05 -29.36 -15.79
N CYS A 539 -5.59 -30.55 -15.38
CA CYS A 539 -4.52 -31.30 -16.03
C CYS A 539 -4.90 -31.75 -17.45
N THR A 540 -4.17 -31.25 -18.45
CA THR A 540 -4.38 -31.55 -19.88
C THR A 540 -3.99 -32.98 -20.22
N ILE A 541 -2.88 -33.46 -19.66
CA ILE A 541 -2.29 -34.76 -19.99
C ILE A 541 -2.75 -35.78 -18.94
N PRO A 542 -3.56 -36.80 -19.31
CA PRO A 542 -3.97 -37.82 -18.35
C PRO A 542 -2.80 -38.79 -18.11
N TYR A 543 -2.33 -38.88 -16.88
CA TYR A 543 -1.27 -39.83 -16.55
C TYR A 543 -1.83 -41.24 -16.36
N ARG A 544 -3.12 -41.33 -16.03
CA ARG A 544 -3.83 -42.55 -15.69
C ARG A 544 -5.28 -42.50 -16.16
N PHE A 545 -5.79 -43.67 -16.51
CA PHE A 545 -7.21 -43.95 -16.76
C PHE A 545 -7.79 -44.85 -15.66
N PRO A 546 -9.11 -44.81 -15.41
CA PRO A 546 -9.76 -45.67 -14.41
C PRO A 546 -9.59 -47.18 -14.63
N SER A 547 -9.27 -47.61 -15.86
CA SER A 547 -9.02 -49.01 -16.21
C SER A 547 -7.61 -49.49 -15.84
N ASP A 548 -6.69 -48.58 -15.52
CA ASP A 548 -5.30 -48.93 -15.19
C ASP A 548 -5.20 -49.58 -13.82
N ASN A 549 -4.19 -50.41 -13.60
CA ASN A 549 -3.96 -51.05 -12.30
C ASN A 549 -3.56 -50.00 -11.25
N PRO A 550 -4.35 -49.76 -10.19
CA PRO A 550 -4.07 -48.68 -9.22
C PRO A 550 -2.80 -48.92 -8.41
N LYS A 551 -2.33 -50.16 -8.31
CA LYS A 551 -1.12 -50.53 -7.53
C LYS A 551 0.19 -50.48 -8.32
N LYS A 552 0.15 -50.07 -9.59
CA LYS A 552 1.35 -50.00 -10.44
C LYS A 552 1.38 -48.67 -11.20
N PRO A 553 2.54 -47.99 -11.26
CA PRO A 553 2.63 -46.76 -12.02
C PRO A 553 2.44 -47.03 -13.52
N THR A 554 1.79 -46.11 -14.22
CA THR A 554 1.66 -46.15 -15.68
C THR A 554 2.95 -45.68 -16.35
N PRO A 555 3.18 -45.98 -17.65
CA PRO A 555 4.31 -45.42 -18.39
C PRO A 555 4.34 -43.88 -18.38
N THR A 556 3.18 -43.24 -18.43
CA THR A 556 3.08 -41.77 -18.42
C THR A 556 3.41 -41.20 -17.04
N GLU A 557 2.94 -41.83 -15.95
CA GLU A 557 3.34 -41.44 -14.59
C GLU A 557 4.85 -41.54 -14.43
N LEU A 558 5.48 -42.63 -14.88
CA LEU A 558 6.94 -42.81 -14.80
C LEU A 558 7.70 -41.72 -15.57
N GLN A 559 7.29 -41.41 -16.81
CA GLN A 559 7.92 -40.36 -17.61
C GLN A 559 7.85 -38.99 -16.91
N TRP A 560 6.69 -38.63 -16.35
CA TRP A 560 6.53 -37.37 -15.64
C TRP A 560 7.27 -37.34 -14.30
N ILE A 561 7.28 -38.44 -13.55
CA ILE A 561 8.08 -38.54 -12.32
C ILE A 561 9.56 -38.35 -12.65
N ASP A 562 10.06 -38.98 -13.72
CA ASP A 562 11.46 -38.84 -14.15
C ASP A 562 11.78 -37.40 -14.61
N LEU A 563 10.85 -36.72 -15.28
CA LEU A 563 10.98 -35.31 -15.64
C LEU A 563 11.18 -34.43 -14.38
N PHE A 564 10.35 -34.62 -13.35
CA PHE A 564 10.48 -33.89 -12.09
C PHE A 564 11.75 -34.27 -11.31
N LEU A 565 12.15 -35.54 -11.34
CA LEU A 565 13.40 -36.02 -10.74
C LEU A 565 14.62 -35.33 -11.37
N ASN A 566 14.61 -35.18 -12.69
CA ASN A 566 15.65 -34.48 -13.46
C ASN A 566 15.70 -32.97 -13.16
N SER A 567 14.63 -32.38 -12.60
CA SER A 567 14.62 -30.98 -12.18
C SER A 567 15.32 -30.73 -10.84
N ILE A 568 15.48 -31.75 -9.98
CA ILE A 568 16.03 -31.59 -8.63
C ILE A 568 17.38 -30.87 -8.60
N PRO A 569 18.37 -31.20 -9.46
CA PRO A 569 19.68 -30.55 -9.42
C PRO A 569 19.63 -29.04 -9.64
N SER A 570 18.76 -28.54 -10.51
CA SER A 570 18.65 -27.10 -10.79
C SER A 570 18.03 -26.35 -9.61
N PHE A 571 16.95 -26.89 -9.04
CA PHE A 571 16.31 -26.34 -7.84
C PHE A 571 17.24 -26.40 -6.62
N LYS A 572 17.97 -27.51 -6.44
CA LYS A 572 18.98 -27.65 -5.39
C LYS A 572 20.05 -26.58 -5.52
N LYS A 573 20.71 -26.46 -6.67
CA LYS A 573 21.75 -25.44 -6.91
C LYS A 573 21.25 -24.04 -6.63
N ARG A 574 19.98 -23.77 -6.97
CA ARG A 574 19.36 -22.49 -6.74
C ARG A 574 19.12 -22.22 -5.26
N ALA A 575 18.55 -23.20 -4.55
CA ALA A 575 18.34 -23.16 -3.11
C ALA A 575 19.66 -23.04 -2.34
N GLU A 576 20.72 -23.74 -2.74
CA GLU A 576 22.07 -23.64 -2.13
C GLU A 576 22.63 -22.21 -2.17
N SER A 577 22.28 -21.46 -3.22
CA SER A 577 22.74 -20.10 -3.45
C SER A 577 21.87 -19.01 -2.79
N ASP A 578 20.77 -19.39 -2.14
CA ASP A 578 19.87 -18.45 -1.48
C ASP A 578 20.46 -17.94 -0.16
N THR A 579 21.12 -16.78 -0.24
CA THR A 579 21.76 -16.12 0.90
C THR A 579 20.79 -15.63 1.99
N THR A 580 19.48 -15.64 1.74
CA THR A 580 18.47 -15.22 2.72
C THR A 580 18.14 -16.31 3.73
N VAL A 581 18.48 -17.57 3.42
CA VAL A 581 18.20 -18.73 4.25
C VAL A 581 19.47 -19.17 5.00
N PRO A 582 19.45 -19.24 6.35
CA PRO A 582 20.58 -19.77 7.12
C PRO A 582 20.83 -21.25 6.79
N ASP A 583 22.11 -21.61 6.60
CA ASP A 583 22.54 -22.97 6.22
C ASP A 583 21.90 -23.47 4.91
N ALA A 584 21.66 -22.57 3.96
CA ALA A 584 21.02 -22.87 2.67
C ALA A 584 21.59 -24.12 1.97
N PRO A 585 22.91 -24.37 1.89
CA PRO A 585 23.44 -25.57 1.26
C PRO A 585 22.96 -26.87 1.92
N VAL A 586 22.92 -26.91 3.26
CA VAL A 586 22.46 -28.09 4.02
C VAL A 586 20.96 -28.31 3.81
N ARG A 587 20.17 -27.23 3.78
CA ARG A 587 18.73 -27.30 3.55
C ARG A 587 18.39 -27.69 2.11
N ALA A 588 19.17 -27.24 1.15
CA ALA A 588 19.00 -27.61 -0.25
C ALA A 588 19.32 -29.10 -0.51
N GLU A 589 20.32 -29.65 0.17
CA GLU A 589 20.56 -31.10 0.17
C GLU A 589 19.34 -31.87 0.73
N LYS A 590 18.78 -31.39 1.85
CA LYS A 590 17.55 -31.97 2.42
C LYS A 590 16.35 -31.86 1.48
N PHE A 591 16.23 -30.79 0.71
CA PHE A 591 15.20 -30.65 -0.31
C PHE A 591 15.37 -31.74 -1.38
N ALA A 592 16.57 -31.87 -1.94
CA ALA A 592 16.86 -32.84 -2.98
C ALA A 592 16.59 -34.27 -2.52
N GLN A 593 16.99 -34.61 -1.29
CA GLN A 593 16.69 -35.89 -0.68
C GLN A 593 15.19 -36.10 -0.49
N ARG A 594 14.50 -35.20 0.23
CA ARG A 594 13.07 -35.39 0.56
C ARG A 594 12.19 -35.45 -0.68
N TYR A 595 12.42 -34.58 -1.66
CA TYR A 595 11.62 -34.57 -2.87
C TYR A 595 11.96 -35.77 -3.76
N GLY A 596 13.23 -36.16 -3.85
CA GLY A 596 13.64 -37.40 -4.52
C GLY A 596 12.98 -38.65 -3.93
N ASP A 597 12.96 -38.76 -2.60
CA ASP A 597 12.30 -39.87 -1.89
C ASP A 597 10.81 -39.95 -2.22
N VAL A 598 10.11 -38.80 -2.23
CA VAL A 598 8.68 -38.72 -2.60
C VAL A 598 8.45 -39.19 -4.04
N LEU A 599 9.29 -38.78 -4.98
CA LEU A 599 9.19 -39.19 -6.38
C LEU A 599 9.45 -40.69 -6.56
N GLU A 600 10.44 -41.25 -5.86
CA GLU A 600 10.72 -42.69 -5.87
C GLU A 600 9.63 -43.51 -5.18
N ASP A 601 8.93 -42.95 -4.19
CA ASP A 601 7.78 -43.60 -3.57
C ASP A 601 6.59 -43.70 -4.54
N PHE A 602 6.32 -42.67 -5.36
CA PHE A 602 5.30 -42.76 -6.43
C PHE A 602 5.61 -43.88 -7.45
N LYS A 603 6.89 -44.16 -7.74
CA LYS A 603 7.28 -45.29 -8.60
C LYS A 603 6.98 -46.65 -7.97
N LYS A 604 6.92 -46.73 -6.64
CA LYS A 604 6.61 -47.97 -5.90
C LYS A 604 5.11 -48.12 -5.65
N ASP A 605 4.46 -47.03 -5.26
CA ASP A 605 3.04 -46.95 -4.91
C ASP A 605 2.44 -45.63 -5.41
N PRO A 606 1.68 -45.64 -6.52
CA PRO A 606 1.06 -44.44 -7.06
C PRO A 606 0.12 -43.72 -6.07
N GLU A 607 -0.47 -44.44 -5.12
CA GLU A 607 -1.40 -43.89 -4.11
C GLU A 607 -0.66 -43.22 -2.94
N SER A 608 0.67 -43.32 -2.88
CA SER A 608 1.47 -42.63 -1.86
C SER A 608 1.34 -41.11 -1.96
N HIS A 609 1.62 -40.39 -0.87
CA HIS A 609 1.69 -38.92 -0.84
C HIS A 609 0.46 -38.18 -1.43
N GLY A 610 -0.72 -38.82 -1.45
CA GLY A 610 -1.97 -38.27 -1.97
C GLY A 610 -2.20 -38.46 -3.48
N GLY A 611 -1.48 -39.38 -4.11
CA GLY A 611 -1.64 -39.71 -5.54
C GLY A 611 -2.92 -40.52 -5.85
N PRO A 612 -3.08 -40.99 -7.11
CA PRO A 612 -2.09 -41.01 -8.20
C PRO A 612 -1.57 -39.63 -8.64
N PRO A 613 -0.29 -39.50 -9.04
CA PRO A 613 0.30 -38.20 -9.35
C PRO A 613 -0.25 -37.60 -10.64
N ASP A 614 -0.35 -36.26 -10.65
CA ASP A 614 -0.52 -35.43 -11.83
C ASP A 614 0.43 -34.22 -11.78
N CYS A 615 0.46 -33.38 -12.82
CA CYS A 615 1.37 -32.21 -12.86
C CYS A 615 1.17 -31.26 -11.66
N ILE A 616 -0.07 -31.08 -11.19
CA ILE A 616 -0.40 -30.19 -10.08
C ILE A 616 0.17 -30.76 -8.80
N LEU A 617 -0.07 -32.04 -8.50
CA LEU A 617 0.43 -32.68 -7.28
C LEU A 617 1.96 -32.71 -7.24
N LEU A 618 2.61 -33.03 -8.37
CA LEU A 618 4.07 -33.05 -8.47
C LEU A 618 4.68 -31.65 -8.22
N CYS A 619 4.10 -30.59 -8.81
CA CYS A 619 4.51 -29.21 -8.54
C CYS A 619 4.29 -28.84 -7.07
N ARG A 620 3.12 -29.17 -6.52
CA ARG A 620 2.73 -28.82 -5.15
C ARG A 620 3.64 -29.44 -4.11
N LEU A 621 3.97 -30.71 -4.25
CA LEU A 621 4.88 -31.40 -3.33
C LEU A 621 6.30 -30.79 -3.37
N ARG A 622 6.78 -30.36 -4.55
CA ARG A 622 8.06 -29.65 -4.68
C ARG A 622 8.06 -28.35 -3.86
N GLU A 623 7.02 -27.54 -4.05
CA GLU A 623 6.89 -26.25 -3.38
C GLU A 623 6.70 -26.40 -1.86
N ILE A 624 5.87 -27.34 -1.41
CA ILE A 624 5.69 -27.66 0.02
C ILE A 624 7.04 -27.97 0.67
N ILE A 625 7.84 -28.85 0.08
CA ILE A 625 9.12 -29.28 0.69
C ILE A 625 10.11 -28.12 0.74
N LEU A 626 10.24 -27.31 -0.32
CA LEU A 626 11.09 -26.11 -0.30
C LEU A 626 10.69 -25.16 0.84
N ARG A 627 9.39 -24.91 0.97
CA ARG A 627 8.84 -23.95 1.94
C ARG A 627 8.91 -24.45 3.37
N GLU A 628 8.69 -25.74 3.62
CA GLU A 628 8.93 -26.39 4.91
C GLU A 628 10.40 -26.29 5.35
N LEU A 629 11.32 -26.32 4.39
CA LEU A 629 12.75 -26.15 4.65
C LEU A 629 13.15 -24.68 4.82
N GLY A 630 12.20 -23.75 4.73
CA GLY A 630 12.39 -22.32 4.97
C GLY A 630 12.76 -21.50 3.73
N PHE A 631 12.75 -22.11 2.54
CA PHE A 631 12.93 -21.38 1.29
C PHE A 631 11.62 -20.71 0.89
N ILE A 632 11.64 -19.38 0.76
CA ILE A 632 10.46 -18.60 0.35
C ILE A 632 10.49 -18.36 -1.16
N ASP A 633 11.64 -17.92 -1.69
CA ASP A 633 11.80 -17.57 -3.10
C ASP A 633 13.25 -17.74 -3.57
N ILE A 634 13.61 -18.98 -3.94
CA ILE A 634 14.95 -19.28 -4.50
C ILE A 634 15.13 -18.62 -5.90
N PHE A 635 14.01 -18.25 -6.54
CA PHE A 635 13.79 -17.36 -7.68
C PHE A 635 14.39 -15.96 -7.57
N LYS A 636 14.33 -15.38 -6.37
CA LYS A 636 14.26 -13.92 -6.20
C LYS A 636 15.38 -13.14 -6.88
N ARG A 637 16.63 -13.54 -6.68
CA ARG A 637 17.78 -12.81 -7.21
C ARG A 637 17.76 -12.71 -8.74
N VAL A 638 17.54 -13.81 -9.45
CA VAL A 638 17.53 -13.75 -10.93
C VAL A 638 16.26 -13.11 -11.45
N LYS A 639 15.10 -13.27 -10.78
CA LYS A 639 13.90 -12.48 -11.12
C LYS A 639 14.22 -10.97 -11.10
N ASP A 640 14.88 -10.49 -10.05
CA ASP A 640 15.24 -9.07 -9.93
C ASP A 640 16.24 -8.62 -11.01
N GLU A 641 17.24 -9.45 -11.33
CA GLU A 641 18.23 -9.17 -12.38
C GLU A 641 17.60 -9.14 -13.79
N GLU A 642 16.74 -10.11 -14.11
CA GLU A 642 16.03 -10.20 -15.38
C GLU A 642 15.02 -9.05 -15.52
N ASN A 643 14.27 -8.74 -14.46
CA ASN A 643 13.36 -7.60 -14.43
C ASN A 643 14.10 -6.29 -14.70
N ALA A 644 15.26 -6.07 -14.08
CA ALA A 644 16.05 -4.86 -14.30
C ALA A 644 16.53 -4.74 -15.77
N LYS A 645 17.02 -5.84 -16.35
CA LYS A 645 17.43 -5.88 -17.76
C LYS A 645 16.24 -5.63 -18.69
N ALA A 646 15.12 -6.30 -18.47
CA ALA A 646 13.93 -6.15 -19.31
C ALA A 646 13.32 -4.74 -19.21
N ILE A 647 13.27 -4.14 -18.02
CA ILE A 647 12.83 -2.74 -17.85
C ILE A 647 13.67 -1.79 -18.71
N SER A 648 14.98 -2.01 -18.82
CA SER A 648 15.86 -1.16 -19.64
C SER A 648 15.57 -1.23 -21.13
N LEU A 649 14.98 -2.34 -21.61
CA LEU A 649 14.64 -2.57 -23.02
C LEU A 649 13.18 -2.25 -23.36
N PHE A 650 12.33 -2.04 -22.35
CA PHE A 650 10.88 -1.90 -22.52
C PHE A 650 10.51 -0.80 -23.52
N LYS A 651 11.16 0.37 -23.39
CA LYS A 651 10.90 1.52 -24.26
C LYS A 651 11.14 1.19 -25.73
N ASP A 652 12.27 0.57 -26.04
CA ASP A 652 12.69 0.30 -27.42
C ASP A 652 11.79 -0.77 -28.05
N VAL A 653 11.43 -1.81 -27.29
CA VAL A 653 10.49 -2.85 -27.75
C VAL A 653 9.11 -2.26 -28.02
N VAL A 654 8.61 -1.37 -27.18
CA VAL A 654 7.33 -0.69 -27.41
C VAL A 654 7.39 0.20 -28.65
N GLN A 655 8.46 0.96 -28.85
CA GLN A 655 8.63 1.82 -30.02
C GLN A 655 8.66 1.04 -31.33
N LEU A 656 9.29 -0.14 -31.35
CA LEU A 656 9.33 -1.01 -32.52
C LEU A 656 7.94 -1.57 -32.87
N ASN A 657 7.15 -1.95 -31.86
CA ASN A 657 5.76 -2.34 -32.08
C ASN A 657 4.92 -1.17 -32.62
N ASP A 658 5.06 0.01 -32.03
CA ASP A 658 4.33 1.21 -32.45
C ASP A 658 4.68 1.66 -33.88
N ALA A 659 5.88 1.36 -34.37
CA ALA A 659 6.30 1.68 -35.74
C ALA A 659 5.59 0.84 -36.82
N ILE A 660 5.03 -0.33 -36.47
CA ILE A 660 4.30 -1.19 -37.42
C ILE A 660 2.92 -0.58 -37.66
N LYS A 661 2.68 0.00 -38.83
CA LYS A 661 1.40 0.69 -39.15
C LYS A 661 0.20 -0.24 -39.32
N ASP A 662 0.42 -1.43 -39.85
CA ASP A 662 -0.64 -2.42 -40.08
C ASP A 662 -0.96 -3.15 -38.77
N ASP A 663 -2.17 -3.00 -38.26
CA ASP A 663 -2.58 -3.52 -36.96
C ASP A 663 -2.49 -5.06 -36.89
N SER A 664 -2.76 -5.74 -38.01
CA SER A 664 -2.69 -7.20 -38.12
C SER A 664 -1.26 -7.71 -38.00
N LYS A 665 -0.30 -7.04 -38.65
CA LYS A 665 1.15 -7.29 -38.51
C LYS A 665 1.67 -6.89 -37.14
N ARG A 666 1.16 -5.80 -36.55
CA ARG A 666 1.54 -5.38 -35.20
C ARG A 666 1.14 -6.43 -34.17
N LEU A 667 -0.08 -6.94 -34.27
CA LEU A 667 -0.55 -8.04 -33.42
C LEU A 667 0.32 -9.28 -33.57
N GLU A 668 0.65 -9.67 -34.80
CA GLU A 668 1.55 -10.80 -35.02
C GLU A 668 2.93 -10.59 -34.39
N ASN A 669 3.47 -9.37 -34.44
CA ASN A 669 4.74 -9.04 -33.80
C ASN A 669 4.65 -9.10 -32.27
N LEU A 670 3.54 -8.62 -31.68
CA LEU A 670 3.29 -8.72 -30.24
C LEU A 670 3.18 -10.18 -29.79
N VAL A 671 2.48 -11.02 -30.56
CA VAL A 671 2.35 -12.47 -30.29
C VAL A 671 3.73 -13.16 -30.35
N ARG A 672 4.56 -12.83 -31.35
CA ARG A 672 5.95 -13.29 -31.41
C ARG A 672 6.76 -12.79 -30.21
N GLY A 673 6.50 -11.58 -29.73
CA GLY A 673 7.10 -11.02 -28.51
C GLY A 673 6.78 -11.86 -27.27
N ILE A 674 5.54 -12.33 -27.11
CA ILE A 674 5.14 -13.23 -26.00
C ILE A 674 5.93 -14.54 -26.08
N PHE A 675 5.99 -15.19 -27.26
CA PHE A 675 6.77 -16.42 -27.40
C PHE A 675 8.27 -16.21 -27.15
N ALA A 676 8.83 -15.10 -27.63
CA ALA A 676 10.23 -14.78 -27.40
C ALA A 676 10.53 -14.50 -25.93
N GLY A 677 9.63 -13.84 -25.20
CA GLY A 677 9.71 -13.64 -23.76
C GLY A 677 9.80 -14.95 -22.99
N ASN A 678 8.96 -15.92 -23.38
CA ASN A 678 8.90 -17.23 -22.78
C ASN A 678 10.17 -18.09 -23.06
N ILE A 679 10.99 -17.78 -24.08
CA ILE A 679 12.30 -18.43 -24.34
C ILE A 679 13.35 -18.07 -23.28
N PHE A 680 13.34 -16.82 -22.78
CA PHE A 680 14.37 -16.31 -21.87
C PHE A 680 14.34 -16.95 -20.47
N ASP A 681 13.42 -17.88 -20.24
CA ASP A 681 13.20 -18.70 -19.05
C ASP A 681 14.21 -19.85 -18.85
N LEU A 682 15.11 -20.11 -19.81
CA LEU A 682 15.97 -21.28 -19.70
C LEU A 682 17.19 -21.02 -18.80
N GLY A 683 17.07 -21.43 -17.55
CA GLY A 683 18.17 -21.65 -16.60
C GLY A 683 19.21 -22.69 -17.06
N SER A 684 19.40 -22.92 -18.37
CA SER A 684 20.58 -23.61 -18.88
C SER A 684 21.76 -22.62 -18.85
N ALA A 685 22.83 -23.04 -18.18
CA ALA A 685 24.10 -22.33 -18.26
C ALA A 685 24.58 -22.15 -19.72
N GLU A 686 24.12 -23.01 -20.64
CA GLU A 686 24.45 -22.97 -22.06
C GLU A 686 23.82 -21.79 -22.81
N LEU A 687 22.55 -21.42 -22.58
CA LEU A 687 21.97 -20.23 -23.22
C LEU A 687 22.50 -18.95 -22.57
N ALA A 688 22.68 -18.93 -21.25
CA ALA A 688 23.30 -17.78 -20.57
C ALA A 688 24.74 -17.51 -21.04
N GLU A 689 25.55 -18.54 -21.34
CA GLU A 689 26.89 -18.39 -21.91
C GLU A 689 26.86 -17.86 -23.36
N VAL A 690 25.94 -18.36 -24.20
CA VAL A 690 25.76 -17.88 -25.58
C VAL A 690 25.33 -16.41 -25.60
N PHE A 691 24.47 -15.97 -24.68
CA PHE A 691 24.07 -14.58 -24.57
C PHE A 691 25.16 -13.66 -23.97
N SER A 692 25.99 -14.18 -23.06
CA SER A 692 27.13 -13.43 -22.50
C SER A 692 28.26 -13.21 -23.51
N LYS A 693 28.36 -14.09 -24.52
CA LYS A 693 29.40 -14.03 -25.56
C LYS A 693 28.97 -13.27 -26.82
N ASP A 694 27.70 -13.34 -27.24
CA ASP A 694 27.27 -12.86 -28.57
C ASP A 694 26.23 -11.72 -28.60
N GLY A 695 25.74 -11.22 -27.45
CA GLY A 695 24.93 -9.99 -27.44
C GLY A 695 23.60 -10.08 -28.23
N MET A 696 22.99 -11.27 -28.31
CA MET A 696 21.67 -11.43 -28.93
C MET A 696 20.61 -10.64 -28.15
N SER A 697 19.79 -9.84 -28.85
CA SER A 697 18.74 -9.02 -28.27
C SER A 697 17.40 -9.77 -28.23
N PHE A 698 16.47 -9.38 -27.35
CA PHE A 698 15.07 -9.88 -27.35
C PHE A 698 14.43 -9.87 -28.75
N LEU A 699 14.81 -8.88 -29.57
CA LEU A 699 14.37 -8.73 -30.96
C LEU A 699 14.90 -9.84 -31.88
N ALA A 700 16.12 -10.33 -31.65
CA ALA A 700 16.66 -11.45 -32.40
C ALA A 700 15.92 -12.76 -32.05
N SER A 701 15.55 -12.95 -30.78
CA SER A 701 14.72 -14.10 -30.36
C SER A 701 13.34 -14.09 -31.03
N CYS A 702 12.72 -12.92 -31.21
CA CYS A 702 11.46 -12.79 -31.95
C CYS A 702 11.57 -13.26 -33.42
N GLN A 703 12.74 -13.09 -34.04
CA GLN A 703 13.00 -13.49 -35.43
C GLN A 703 13.35 -14.98 -35.58
N ASN A 704 13.90 -15.59 -34.54
CA ASN A 704 14.37 -16.98 -34.55
C ASN A 704 13.32 -18.00 -34.05
N LEU A 705 12.07 -17.57 -33.87
CA LEU A 705 10.97 -18.49 -33.54
C LEU A 705 10.76 -19.53 -34.64
N VAL A 706 10.27 -20.71 -34.27
CA VAL A 706 9.88 -21.74 -35.24
C VAL A 706 8.90 -21.16 -36.26
N PRO A 707 9.08 -21.46 -37.57
CA PRO A 707 8.18 -20.96 -38.60
C PRO A 707 6.80 -21.59 -38.46
N ARG A 708 5.76 -20.83 -38.82
CA ARG A 708 4.38 -21.30 -38.92
C ARG A 708 4.25 -22.35 -40.06
N PRO A 709 3.29 -23.31 -39.99
CA PRO A 709 2.31 -23.46 -38.92
C PRO A 709 2.96 -23.99 -37.64
N TRP A 710 2.57 -23.42 -36.52
CA TRP A 710 2.93 -23.95 -35.20
C TRP A 710 2.14 -25.21 -34.88
N VAL A 711 2.54 -25.96 -33.84
CA VAL A 711 1.84 -27.20 -33.45
C VAL A 711 0.34 -26.97 -33.18
N ILE A 712 -0.03 -25.83 -32.62
CA ILE A 712 -1.39 -25.31 -32.61
C ILE A 712 -1.33 -23.85 -33.03
N ASP A 713 -2.02 -23.49 -34.12
CA ASP A 713 -1.86 -22.19 -34.78
C ASP A 713 -3.20 -21.60 -35.21
N ASP A 714 -3.90 -20.98 -34.25
CA ASP A 714 -5.17 -20.29 -34.48
C ASP A 714 -4.97 -18.76 -34.65
N LEU A 715 -3.74 -18.30 -34.95
CA LEU A 715 -3.41 -16.88 -35.00
C LEU A 715 -4.20 -16.12 -36.06
N ASP A 716 -4.42 -16.74 -37.23
CA ASP A 716 -5.16 -16.07 -38.31
C ASP A 716 -6.65 -15.88 -37.94
N ALA A 717 -7.26 -16.85 -37.24
CA ALA A 717 -8.62 -16.70 -36.71
C ALA A 717 -8.69 -15.58 -35.67
N PHE A 718 -7.71 -15.51 -34.76
CA PHE A 718 -7.61 -14.44 -33.77
C PHE A 718 -7.42 -13.06 -34.42
N LYS A 719 -6.60 -12.94 -35.49
CA LYS A 719 -6.41 -11.70 -36.26
C LYS A 719 -7.72 -11.23 -36.92
N VAL A 720 -8.53 -12.16 -37.43
CA VAL A 720 -9.86 -11.83 -37.97
C VAL A 720 -10.78 -11.30 -36.87
N LYS A 721 -10.77 -11.90 -35.68
CA LYS A 721 -11.56 -11.41 -34.55
C LYS A 721 -11.09 -10.03 -34.07
N TRP A 722 -9.79 -9.88 -33.87
CA TRP A 722 -9.12 -8.65 -33.43
C TRP A 722 -9.49 -7.43 -34.29
N SER A 723 -9.59 -7.63 -35.61
CA SER A 723 -9.96 -6.55 -36.55
C SER A 723 -11.46 -6.24 -36.60
N LYS A 724 -12.33 -7.17 -36.21
CA LYS A 724 -13.80 -7.04 -36.35
C LYS A 724 -14.54 -6.75 -35.04
N LYS A 725 -13.99 -7.18 -33.90
CA LYS A 725 -14.64 -7.10 -32.59
C LYS A 725 -13.63 -6.59 -31.57
N SER A 726 -14.00 -5.54 -30.84
CA SER A 726 -13.25 -5.08 -29.67
C SER A 726 -13.70 -5.86 -28.43
N TRP A 727 -12.79 -6.63 -27.82
CA TRP A 727 -12.99 -7.12 -26.45
C TRP A 727 -13.02 -5.93 -25.49
N LYS A 728 -14.00 -5.92 -24.59
CA LYS A 728 -14.15 -4.85 -23.60
C LYS A 728 -13.30 -5.12 -22.38
N LYS A 729 -13.10 -6.39 -22.01
CA LYS A 729 -12.38 -6.76 -20.80
C LYS A 729 -11.67 -8.09 -20.95
N VAL A 730 -10.35 -8.04 -20.78
CA VAL A 730 -9.45 -9.19 -20.93
C VAL A 730 -8.84 -9.53 -19.59
N VAL A 731 -8.83 -10.81 -19.24
CA VAL A 731 -8.06 -11.34 -18.11
C VAL A 731 -6.88 -12.12 -18.66
N ILE A 732 -5.66 -11.78 -18.24
CA ILE A 732 -4.42 -12.44 -18.65
C ILE A 732 -3.79 -13.08 -17.41
N PHE A 733 -3.73 -14.39 -17.38
CA PHE A 733 -2.94 -15.14 -16.40
C PHE A 733 -1.49 -15.14 -16.86
N VAL A 734 -0.62 -14.47 -16.10
CA VAL A 734 0.77 -14.26 -16.46
C VAL A 734 1.68 -15.34 -15.91
N ASP A 735 2.81 -15.56 -16.57
CA ASP A 735 3.80 -16.62 -16.32
C ASP A 735 5.06 -16.04 -15.65
N ASN A 736 6.15 -15.86 -16.39
CA ASN A 736 7.48 -15.58 -15.83
C ASN A 736 7.76 -14.10 -15.56
N SER A 737 8.71 -13.84 -14.68
CA SER A 737 9.37 -12.53 -14.54
C SER A 737 10.25 -12.20 -15.75
N GLY A 738 10.85 -11.00 -15.75
CA GLY A 738 11.85 -10.62 -16.74
C GLY A 738 11.24 -10.30 -18.10
N ALA A 739 11.87 -10.81 -19.16
CA ALA A 739 11.48 -10.51 -20.53
C ALA A 739 10.06 -10.98 -20.87
N ASP A 740 9.56 -12.02 -20.21
CA ASP A 740 8.22 -12.59 -20.45
C ASP A 740 7.13 -11.55 -20.15
N ILE A 741 6.99 -11.19 -18.87
CA ILE A 741 6.04 -10.18 -18.43
C ILE A 741 6.34 -8.78 -18.98
N ILE A 742 7.62 -8.34 -18.99
CA ILE A 742 7.96 -6.94 -19.33
C ILE A 742 8.00 -6.71 -20.84
N LEU A 743 8.55 -7.62 -21.65
CA LEU A 743 8.75 -7.38 -23.09
C LEU A 743 7.75 -8.15 -23.97
N GLY A 744 7.11 -9.20 -23.44
CA GLY A 744 6.04 -9.94 -24.11
C GLY A 744 4.65 -9.42 -23.73
N ILE A 745 4.22 -9.72 -22.51
CA ILE A 745 2.85 -9.47 -22.05
C ILE A 745 2.52 -8.00 -21.90
N LEU A 746 3.37 -7.19 -21.27
CA LEU A 746 3.05 -5.77 -21.03
C LEU A 746 2.87 -4.96 -22.32
N PRO A 747 3.68 -5.14 -23.40
CA PRO A 747 3.40 -4.54 -24.69
C PRO A 747 2.08 -5.02 -25.32
N PHE A 748 1.74 -6.31 -25.18
CA PHE A 748 0.46 -6.85 -25.65
C PHE A 748 -0.74 -6.27 -24.87
N ALA A 749 -0.64 -6.21 -23.53
CA ALA A 749 -1.63 -5.57 -22.66
C ALA A 749 -1.77 -4.07 -22.96
N ARG A 750 -0.65 -3.38 -23.24
CA ARG A 750 -0.64 -1.98 -23.67
C ARG A 750 -1.41 -1.78 -24.98
N GLU A 751 -1.28 -2.70 -25.94
CA GLU A 751 -2.03 -2.63 -27.20
C GLU A 751 -3.54 -2.76 -26.97
N LEU A 752 -3.96 -3.67 -26.09
CA LEU A 752 -5.36 -3.81 -25.67
C LEU A 752 -5.88 -2.51 -25.02
N LEU A 753 -5.11 -1.93 -24.09
CA LEU A 753 -5.45 -0.64 -23.47
C LEU A 753 -5.58 0.48 -24.51
N ARG A 754 -4.69 0.51 -25.51
CA ARG A 754 -4.74 1.48 -26.61
C ARG A 754 -6.02 1.35 -27.44
N HIS A 755 -6.62 0.16 -27.51
CA HIS A 755 -7.91 -0.09 -28.14
C HIS A 755 -9.11 0.12 -27.20
N GLY A 756 -8.89 0.66 -25.99
CA GLY A 756 -9.94 0.97 -25.03
C GLY A 756 -10.40 -0.22 -24.18
N THR A 757 -9.71 -1.36 -24.26
CA THR A 757 -10.02 -2.57 -23.50
C THR A 757 -9.55 -2.43 -22.04
N GLN A 758 -10.36 -2.89 -21.08
CA GLN A 758 -9.91 -3.10 -19.71
C GLN A 758 -9.07 -4.38 -19.61
N VAL A 759 -7.90 -4.31 -18.98
CA VAL A 759 -6.99 -5.46 -18.87
C VAL A 759 -6.76 -5.78 -17.40
N VAL A 760 -6.97 -7.04 -17.03
CA VAL A 760 -6.66 -7.58 -15.70
C VAL A 760 -5.48 -8.55 -15.84
N LEU A 761 -4.35 -8.22 -15.21
CA LEU A 761 -3.20 -9.13 -15.12
C LEU A 761 -3.28 -9.94 -13.83
N ALA A 762 -3.48 -11.25 -13.95
CA ALA A 762 -3.62 -12.19 -12.84
C ALA A 762 -2.28 -12.90 -12.59
N ALA A 763 -1.64 -12.61 -11.46
CA ALA A 763 -0.33 -13.13 -11.09
C ALA A 763 -0.40 -13.96 -9.80
N ASN A 764 0.58 -14.82 -9.55
CA ASN A 764 0.63 -15.70 -8.39
C ASN A 764 0.63 -14.92 -7.07
N ASP A 765 0.01 -15.48 -6.03
CA ASP A 765 0.10 -14.96 -4.66
C ASP A 765 1.50 -15.18 -4.10
N MET A 766 2.00 -16.42 -4.27
CA MET A 766 3.26 -16.89 -3.72
C MET A 766 4.26 -17.25 -4.83
N PRO A 767 5.57 -17.09 -4.59
CA PRO A 767 6.60 -17.50 -5.54
C PRO A 767 6.50 -19.00 -5.88
N SER A 768 6.63 -19.30 -7.17
CA SER A 768 6.91 -20.63 -7.70
C SER A 768 7.80 -20.46 -8.92
N ILE A 769 8.93 -21.16 -8.94
CA ILE A 769 9.99 -20.97 -9.94
C ILE A 769 10.34 -19.47 -10.09
N ASN A 770 10.41 -18.94 -11.30
CA ASN A 770 10.65 -17.54 -11.66
C ASN A 770 9.36 -16.82 -12.07
N ASP A 771 8.19 -17.39 -11.77
CA ASP A 771 6.91 -16.74 -12.02
C ASP A 771 6.84 -15.39 -11.32
N VAL A 772 6.19 -14.43 -11.99
CA VAL A 772 5.94 -13.11 -11.40
C VAL A 772 4.81 -13.20 -10.38
N THR A 773 5.04 -12.68 -9.17
CA THR A 773 3.98 -12.59 -8.15
C THR A 773 3.17 -11.30 -8.28
N TYR A 774 1.96 -11.28 -7.72
CA TYR A 774 1.10 -10.11 -7.61
C TYR A 774 1.83 -8.89 -7.05
N THR A 775 2.61 -9.10 -5.98
CA THR A 775 3.36 -8.01 -5.33
C THR A 775 4.48 -7.48 -6.22
N GLU A 776 5.22 -8.36 -6.89
CA GLU A 776 6.29 -7.99 -7.81
C GLU A 776 5.77 -7.27 -9.05
N LEU A 777 4.63 -7.72 -9.60
CA LEU A 777 4.01 -7.12 -10.76
C LEU A 777 3.57 -5.67 -10.51
N ILE A 778 3.04 -5.37 -9.32
CA ILE A 778 2.75 -4.00 -8.90
C ILE A 778 4.01 -3.14 -8.92
N GLU A 779 5.13 -3.66 -8.41
CA GLU A 779 6.41 -2.93 -8.39
C GLU A 779 6.97 -2.72 -9.80
N ILE A 780 6.90 -3.72 -10.69
CA ILE A 780 7.33 -3.63 -12.08
C ILE A 780 6.53 -2.55 -12.81
N ILE A 781 5.21 -2.61 -12.74
CA ILE A 781 4.32 -1.65 -13.42
C ILE A 781 4.54 -0.24 -12.87
N ALA A 782 4.73 -0.09 -11.55
CA ALA A 782 5.02 1.21 -10.95
C ALA A 782 6.35 1.82 -11.45
N LYS A 783 7.36 0.99 -11.77
CA LYS A 783 8.63 1.46 -12.35
C LYS A 783 8.53 1.84 -13.83
N LEU A 784 7.60 1.21 -14.57
CA LEU A 784 7.43 1.45 -16.00
C LEU A 784 6.48 2.62 -16.31
N LYS A 785 5.58 2.98 -15.38
CA LYS A 785 4.69 4.13 -15.53
C LYS A 785 5.47 5.44 -15.50
N ASP A 786 5.09 6.36 -16.37
CA ASP A 786 5.56 7.74 -16.31
C ASP A 786 4.86 8.56 -15.22
N GLU A 787 5.22 9.84 -15.10
CA GLU A 787 4.67 10.76 -14.09
C GLU A 787 3.15 10.99 -14.20
N ASN A 788 2.57 10.73 -15.38
CA ASN A 788 1.13 10.81 -15.64
C ASN A 788 0.43 9.47 -15.44
N GLY A 789 1.15 8.44 -15.00
CA GLY A 789 0.62 7.09 -14.83
C GLY A 789 0.43 6.34 -16.14
N GLN A 790 1.10 6.71 -17.23
CA GLN A 790 0.96 6.08 -18.55
C GLN A 790 2.09 5.08 -18.82
N LEU A 791 1.81 4.07 -19.63
CA LEU A 791 2.82 3.19 -20.21
C LEU A 791 3.14 3.68 -21.61
N MET A 792 4.24 4.42 -21.77
CA MET A 792 4.69 4.93 -23.07
C MET A 792 3.55 5.68 -23.82
N GLY A 793 2.88 6.62 -23.13
CA GLY A 793 1.81 7.43 -23.70
C GLY A 793 0.42 6.77 -23.75
N VAL A 794 0.27 5.52 -23.28
CA VAL A 794 -1.02 4.83 -23.16
C VAL A 794 -1.49 4.88 -21.71
N ASP A 795 -2.72 5.38 -21.49
CA ASP A 795 -3.31 5.47 -20.17
C ASP A 795 -3.52 4.08 -19.53
N THR A 796 -3.30 3.99 -18.22
CA THR A 796 -3.36 2.73 -17.49
C THR A 796 -4.49 2.69 -16.45
N SER A 797 -5.46 3.61 -16.49
CA SER A 797 -6.60 3.58 -15.57
C SER A 797 -7.41 2.29 -15.71
N ASN A 798 -7.39 1.71 -16.91
CA ASN A 798 -8.03 0.45 -17.27
C ASN A 798 -7.12 -0.78 -17.11
N LEU A 799 -5.91 -0.62 -16.55
CA LEU A 799 -5.01 -1.72 -16.22
C LEU A 799 -5.15 -2.08 -14.73
N LEU A 800 -5.69 -3.27 -14.46
CA LEU A 800 -5.86 -3.82 -13.13
C LEU A 800 -4.86 -4.96 -12.92
N ILE A 801 -4.40 -5.12 -11.69
CA ILE A 801 -3.52 -6.21 -11.27
C ILE A 801 -4.29 -7.00 -10.22
N ALA A 802 -4.37 -8.32 -10.40
CA ALA A 802 -5.13 -9.21 -9.54
C ALA A 802 -4.22 -10.29 -8.96
N ASN A 803 -4.38 -10.55 -7.66
CA ASN A 803 -3.82 -11.73 -7.04
C ASN A 803 -4.67 -12.94 -7.47
N SER A 804 -4.09 -13.93 -8.15
CA SER A 804 -4.82 -15.12 -8.58
C SER A 804 -5.13 -16.08 -7.42
N GLY A 805 -4.43 -15.96 -6.29
CA GLY A 805 -4.43 -16.95 -5.21
C GLY A 805 -3.54 -18.16 -5.50
N ASN A 806 -2.95 -18.26 -6.70
CA ASN A 806 -2.16 -19.41 -7.11
C ASN A 806 -0.74 -19.33 -6.55
N ASP A 807 -0.16 -20.50 -6.25
CA ASP A 807 1.17 -20.65 -5.67
C ASP A 807 2.03 -21.69 -6.40
N LEU A 808 1.65 -22.03 -7.64
CA LEU A 808 2.26 -23.06 -8.48
C LEU A 808 2.61 -22.49 -9.88
N PRO A 809 3.42 -23.19 -10.69
CA PRO A 809 3.69 -22.80 -12.08
C PRO A 809 2.60 -23.29 -13.06
N VAL A 810 1.68 -24.11 -12.55
CA VAL A 810 0.44 -24.54 -13.20
C VAL A 810 -0.75 -23.91 -12.44
N ILE A 811 -1.97 -23.95 -13.00
CA ILE A 811 -3.13 -23.39 -12.30
C ILE A 811 -4.40 -24.22 -12.47
N ASP A 812 -5.08 -24.49 -11.35
CA ASP A 812 -6.42 -25.06 -11.30
C ASP A 812 -7.46 -23.95 -11.18
N LEU A 813 -8.22 -23.73 -12.25
CA LEU A 813 -9.22 -22.68 -12.32
C LEU A 813 -10.49 -23.00 -11.51
N THR A 814 -10.62 -24.17 -10.90
CA THR A 814 -11.64 -24.40 -9.86
C THR A 814 -11.31 -23.70 -8.55
N ARG A 815 -10.05 -23.25 -8.36
CA ARG A 815 -9.56 -22.62 -7.14
C ARG A 815 -8.78 -21.35 -7.47
N VAL A 816 -9.50 -20.22 -7.56
CA VAL A 816 -8.90 -18.88 -7.68
C VAL A 816 -9.34 -17.98 -6.53
N SER A 817 -8.59 -16.90 -6.30
CA SER A 817 -8.94 -15.91 -5.28
C SER A 817 -10.28 -15.23 -5.61
N GLN A 818 -11.02 -14.81 -4.57
CA GLN A 818 -12.24 -14.04 -4.73
C GLN A 818 -11.99 -12.69 -5.44
N MET A 819 -10.81 -12.09 -5.24
CA MET A 819 -10.43 -10.85 -5.92
C MET A 819 -10.37 -11.07 -7.43
N LEU A 820 -9.70 -12.13 -7.87
CA LEU A 820 -9.64 -12.46 -9.29
C LEU A 820 -11.02 -12.81 -9.83
N ALA A 821 -11.80 -13.62 -9.11
CA ALA A 821 -13.15 -13.98 -9.53
C ALA A 821 -14.06 -12.75 -9.68
N TYR A 822 -14.02 -11.81 -8.73
CA TYR A 822 -14.76 -10.56 -8.84
C TYR A 822 -14.34 -9.76 -10.07
N LEU A 823 -13.02 -9.56 -10.25
CA LEU A 823 -12.47 -8.79 -11.36
C LEU A 823 -12.67 -9.46 -12.73
N ALA A 824 -12.82 -10.78 -12.79
CA ALA A 824 -12.98 -11.52 -14.04
C ALA A 824 -14.44 -11.78 -14.44
N SER A 825 -15.40 -11.49 -13.56
CA SER A 825 -16.81 -11.89 -13.71
C SER A 825 -17.49 -11.44 -15.01
N ASP A 826 -17.07 -10.30 -15.57
CA ASP A 826 -17.57 -9.66 -16.78
C ASP A 826 -16.54 -9.62 -17.92
N ALA A 827 -15.48 -10.42 -17.85
CA ALA A 827 -14.49 -10.49 -18.93
C ALA A 827 -15.02 -11.24 -20.16
N ASP A 828 -14.64 -10.76 -21.35
CA ASP A 828 -15.06 -11.31 -22.64
C ASP A 828 -13.92 -11.98 -23.42
N LEU A 829 -12.69 -11.97 -22.88
CA LEU A 829 -11.56 -12.79 -23.30
C LEU A 829 -10.72 -13.23 -22.09
N VAL A 830 -10.35 -14.51 -22.06
CA VAL A 830 -9.40 -15.08 -21.08
C VAL A 830 -8.14 -15.54 -21.80
N VAL A 831 -6.98 -15.03 -21.38
CA VAL A 831 -5.67 -15.41 -21.90
C VAL A 831 -4.92 -16.18 -20.81
N LEU A 832 -4.47 -17.40 -21.12
CA LEU A 832 -3.61 -18.21 -20.27
C LEU A 832 -2.23 -18.29 -20.93
N GLU A 833 -1.26 -17.61 -20.33
CA GLU A 833 0.13 -17.60 -20.78
C GLU A 833 0.92 -18.77 -20.18
N GLY A 834 1.83 -19.33 -20.97
CA GLY A 834 2.88 -20.21 -20.48
C GLY A 834 2.55 -21.69 -20.63
N MET A 835 3.60 -22.51 -20.62
CA MET A 835 3.44 -23.97 -20.74
C MET A 835 2.66 -24.53 -19.55
N GLY A 836 2.99 -24.13 -18.32
CA GLY A 836 2.34 -24.65 -17.13
C GLY A 836 0.85 -24.33 -17.08
N ARG A 837 0.49 -23.04 -17.20
CA ARG A 837 -0.90 -22.55 -17.03
C ARG A 837 -1.79 -22.76 -18.26
N GLY A 838 -1.23 -22.77 -19.47
CA GLY A 838 -1.97 -22.81 -20.72
C GLY A 838 -1.84 -24.11 -21.54
N ILE A 839 -0.84 -24.95 -21.25
CA ILE A 839 -0.59 -26.21 -21.99
C ILE A 839 -0.71 -27.43 -21.07
N GLU A 840 0.13 -27.54 -20.04
CA GLU A 840 0.10 -28.65 -19.06
C GLU A 840 -1.21 -28.64 -18.28
N THR A 841 -1.72 -27.44 -17.99
CA THR A 841 -3.08 -27.21 -17.53
C THR A 841 -3.87 -26.36 -18.52
N ASN A 842 -5.20 -26.53 -18.52
CA ASN A 842 -6.18 -25.66 -19.18
C ASN A 842 -6.19 -25.58 -20.72
N LEU A 843 -5.35 -26.34 -21.44
CA LEU A 843 -5.29 -26.27 -22.92
C LEU A 843 -6.67 -26.49 -23.56
N TYR A 844 -7.43 -27.44 -23.02
CA TYR A 844 -8.78 -27.79 -23.47
C TYR A 844 -9.90 -27.25 -22.57
N ALA A 845 -9.59 -26.37 -21.62
CA ALA A 845 -10.59 -25.76 -20.77
C ALA A 845 -11.57 -24.91 -21.60
N GLN A 846 -12.85 -25.14 -21.38
CA GLN A 846 -13.95 -24.42 -22.02
C GLN A 846 -14.42 -23.26 -21.14
N PHE A 847 -14.63 -22.10 -21.77
CA PHE A 847 -15.02 -20.87 -21.12
C PHE A 847 -16.35 -20.35 -21.67
N LYS A 848 -17.06 -19.55 -20.86
CA LYS A 848 -18.28 -18.81 -21.24
C LYS A 848 -18.00 -17.65 -22.21
N CYS A 849 -16.74 -17.29 -22.39
CA CYS A 849 -16.26 -16.23 -23.28
C CYS A 849 -15.13 -16.76 -24.18
N ASP A 850 -14.64 -15.89 -25.07
CA ASP A 850 -13.47 -16.22 -25.89
C ASP A 850 -12.27 -16.58 -25.00
N SER A 851 -11.41 -17.48 -25.47
CA SER A 851 -10.19 -17.83 -24.74
C SER A 851 -9.00 -18.04 -25.65
N LEU A 852 -7.83 -17.63 -25.19
CA LEU A 852 -6.53 -17.83 -25.82
C LEU A 852 -5.62 -18.58 -24.85
N LYS A 853 -5.01 -19.67 -25.32
CA LYS A 853 -3.90 -20.33 -24.61
C LYS A 853 -2.65 -20.12 -25.45
N ILE A 854 -1.66 -19.48 -24.87
CA ILE A 854 -0.45 -19.05 -25.57
C ILE A 854 0.79 -19.44 -24.77
N GLY A 855 1.68 -20.24 -25.34
CA GLY A 855 2.88 -20.66 -24.65
C GLY A 855 3.83 -21.45 -25.53
N MET A 856 5.08 -21.60 -25.09
CA MET A 856 6.09 -22.39 -25.79
C MET A 856 6.26 -23.77 -25.17
N VAL A 857 6.45 -24.79 -25.99
CA VAL A 857 6.68 -26.16 -25.53
C VAL A 857 8.13 -26.33 -25.08
N LYS A 858 8.36 -26.48 -23.77
CA LYS A 858 9.70 -26.61 -23.16
C LYS A 858 10.01 -28.02 -22.62
N HIS A 859 9.05 -28.93 -22.70
CA HIS A 859 9.22 -30.33 -22.27
C HIS A 859 9.03 -31.30 -23.45
N PRO A 860 9.96 -32.26 -23.67
CA PRO A 860 9.81 -33.29 -24.69
C PRO A 860 8.51 -34.09 -24.58
N GLU A 861 8.05 -34.35 -23.36
CA GLU A 861 6.82 -35.09 -23.05
C GLU A 861 5.59 -34.33 -23.54
N VAL A 862 5.58 -33.00 -23.37
CA VAL A 862 4.52 -32.12 -23.87
C VAL A 862 4.57 -32.04 -25.40
N ALA A 863 5.77 -31.95 -26.00
CA ALA A 863 5.93 -31.99 -27.45
C ALA A 863 5.38 -33.29 -28.04
N GLN A 864 5.71 -34.43 -27.42
CA GLN A 864 5.20 -35.74 -27.81
C GLN A 864 3.67 -35.81 -27.71
N PHE A 865 3.09 -35.32 -26.62
CA PHE A 865 1.63 -35.30 -26.43
C PHE A 865 0.91 -34.47 -27.50
N LEU A 866 1.47 -33.32 -27.87
CA LEU A 866 0.92 -32.44 -28.90
C LEU A 866 1.22 -32.89 -30.34
N GLY A 867 2.11 -33.87 -30.53
CA GLY A 867 2.64 -34.23 -31.85
C GLY A 867 3.51 -33.11 -32.46
N GLY A 868 4.11 -32.28 -31.62
CA GLY A 868 4.96 -31.15 -32.00
C GLY A 868 6.45 -31.39 -31.74
N ARG A 869 7.21 -30.30 -31.65
CA ARG A 869 8.66 -30.30 -31.36
C ARG A 869 8.95 -29.56 -30.06
N LEU A 870 10.15 -29.76 -29.52
CA LEU A 870 10.67 -28.88 -28.48
C LEU A 870 10.81 -27.46 -29.05
N TYR A 871 10.43 -26.45 -28.26
CA TYR A 871 10.32 -25.04 -28.61
C TYR A 871 9.27 -24.70 -29.69
N ASP A 872 8.36 -25.63 -29.99
CA ASP A 872 7.19 -25.31 -30.80
C ASP A 872 6.24 -24.37 -30.05
N CYS A 873 5.41 -23.64 -30.80
CA CYS A 873 4.52 -22.63 -30.24
C CYS A 873 3.08 -23.18 -30.16
N VAL A 874 2.39 -22.92 -29.06
CA VAL A 874 0.95 -23.15 -28.95
C VAL A 874 0.26 -21.80 -28.97
N PHE A 875 -0.55 -21.57 -29.99
CA PHE A 875 -1.48 -20.45 -30.07
C PHE A 875 -2.88 -21.02 -30.31
N LYS A 876 -3.57 -21.35 -29.21
CA LYS A 876 -4.91 -21.96 -29.26
C LYS A 876 -5.99 -20.92 -28.96
N TYR A 877 -6.78 -20.55 -29.95
CA TYR A 877 -7.87 -19.60 -29.81
C TYR A 877 -9.22 -20.32 -29.95
N ASN A 878 -10.08 -20.18 -28.95
CA ASN A 878 -11.46 -20.64 -29.01
C ASN A 878 -12.39 -19.42 -28.95
N GLU A 879 -13.16 -19.22 -30.01
CA GLU A 879 -14.22 -18.22 -30.08
C GLU A 879 -15.53 -18.81 -29.55
N VAL A 880 -16.24 -18.07 -28.69
CA VAL A 880 -17.62 -18.45 -28.30
C VAL A 880 -18.58 -17.82 -29.30
N VAL A 881 -19.36 -18.67 -29.98
CA VAL A 881 -20.42 -18.23 -30.89
C VAL A 881 -21.53 -17.62 -30.04
N SER A 882 -21.65 -16.29 -30.08
CA SER A 882 -22.69 -15.51 -29.41
C SER A 882 -24.03 -15.60 -30.10
#